data_AF-A0A834CGH6-F1
#
_entry.id   AF-A0A834CGH6-F1
#
_cell.length_a   1.000
_cell.length_b   1.000
_cell.length_c   1.000
_cell.angle_alpha   90.00
_cell.angle_beta   90.00
_cell.angle_gamma   90.00
#
_symmetry.space_group_name_H-M   'P 1'
#
loop_
_entity.id
_entity.type
_entity.pdbx_description
1 polymer ?
#
loop_
_entity_poly.entity_id
_entity_poly.type
_entity_poly.pdbx_seq_one_letter_code
_entity_poly.pdbx_strand_id
1 'polypeptide(L)'
;MRLRPSTSPMRKGSRRPIMCDLSLPLHLQCFWHCVSSFNVDQKNGLSFSGPVEDMFGYTVQQFHNSEGKWVLIGSPLSGQPATRTGDVYKCPVGKQDNKCVKLDLPKNTTIPKLREVKENMTMGTTLVTNPTGGFLACGPQYGYMCGQQQYISGVCANVSSSFQILNSVAPAVQECAKNLDIVIVLDGSNSIYPWSSIVDFLVSFIQNTTIGPNFSQVGIVSYGENVSHLVNLSQFDSNTIMVDYVKTLPQHTGTKTNTFLAIETARKEAFLPERGARPEAKKVMVIVTDGESHDFHKLDSVIAECDEDGIERFGIAVLGDYNRQNKSPADVKKFIQEIEGISSKPLKDHFFNVSDEVALLSIVDTLGSKIFALEATIGNFTSSFEMEMSQTGFSIHPLRDGMLMGAVGAYDWNGTVVLQTAKESVIPGKTQFYDPKSEAGYEGLAGYLGYDVKSATTRDGELYITGAPRFNHTGRVIIYRLNGSDVVISQILKGEQIGSYFGSVLQTIDIDKDDYTDLLLVGAPMFMGPERDEQGQVYVYKLNQKGQFEHEFTLKPKNQLCCPKGSSDCNEPCGARFGTAIAAVLDLNLDGFNDVAIGAPLENNHKGGVYIYHGDKTSLKEKFVQHIPAGGSGTKFFGQSIHGVMDLNGDGITDVTIGGLGGASLFWSRDVAELHANMSFNPGKINLQQPQNKCEHRGLKSVCVVTTFCFHYRVKSDNPDLKPASINYTLLLDAPRKTARALFIIDSKKSNNTITKNFAINNEEAKCMNETFIMSSRLDFRDPLFVSLEFKLADEEQGPVLDENLPRFINKTIPLMECGNEDQRCITDLVLKAKASVKSIVVKDGVKMFVHVTVKNKGDNAYNTKVLVSFTPNINYVKVEPEMTCNLNNTSGLDCAVGYPFLGSRVEETFKLIFEANPNHVLEHIQISVTATSDSEERPETLIDNSAIISIPVKYEAGITFEAVPLHEHIIVEKSSVITNLSLELKVKYPQKSPLTNNLLYLTDVKPSSKVKCKTGNLINPEDINPKEIKLNPKQETLSNFLLQCEQSTCASFSCSIGPVRRSQVNVTFRVWKPTFIKSEFSSLYMKVNATLEVKEAPLFELGTSRGPREMTIHVSKEVVGGIPFWIIIVSILIGLLILALVIFILWKLGFFKRKTQDMSKDEKDGGKDTSTI
;
A
#
# COMPACT_ATOMS: atom_id res chain seq x y z
N MET A 1 -49.41 15.69 4.95
CA MET A 1 -50.58 14.79 4.88
C MET A 1 -50.34 13.66 5.89
N ARG A 2 -51.16 13.60 6.95
CA ARG A 2 -51.09 12.61 8.04
C ARG A 2 -51.48 11.24 7.52
N LEU A 3 -50.87 10.16 8.02
CA LEU A 3 -51.52 8.86 8.24
C LEU A 3 -50.77 8.07 9.35
N ARG A 4 -51.37 8.04 10.56
CA ARG A 4 -51.41 6.86 11.46
C ARG A 4 -52.66 6.03 11.05
N PRO A 5 -53.06 4.87 11.65
CA PRO A 5 -52.50 4.03 12.75
C PRO A 5 -52.59 2.49 12.47
N SER A 6 -52.13 1.62 13.38
CA SER A 6 -53.04 0.69 14.13
C SER A 6 -52.28 -0.14 15.18
N THR A 7 -52.97 -0.43 16.27
CA THR A 7 -52.49 -1.01 17.54
C THR A 7 -53.36 -2.20 17.94
N SER A 8 -52.73 -3.24 18.51
CA SER A 8 -53.21 -4.20 19.53
C SER A 8 -54.17 -5.35 19.09
N PRO A 9 -54.37 -6.45 19.88
CA PRO A 9 -53.92 -6.73 21.27
C PRO A 9 -53.40 -8.16 21.60
N MET A 10 -52.94 -8.31 22.85
CA MET A 10 -52.43 -9.50 23.57
C MET A 10 -53.39 -10.70 23.68
N ARG A 11 -52.83 -11.92 23.86
CA ARG A 11 -53.21 -12.86 24.95
C ARG A 11 -52.12 -13.86 25.34
N LYS A 12 -52.06 -14.11 26.66
CA LYS A 12 -51.09 -14.88 27.47
C LYS A 12 -51.22 -16.40 27.32
N GLY A 13 -50.11 -17.11 27.54
CA GLY A 13 -50.08 -18.54 27.90
C GLY A 13 -48.79 -18.89 28.65
N SER A 14 -48.90 -19.03 29.98
CA SER A 14 -47.83 -19.33 30.94
C SER A 14 -47.59 -20.84 31.07
N ARG A 15 -46.31 -21.28 31.13
CA ARG A 15 -45.84 -22.39 31.98
C ARG A 15 -44.35 -22.19 32.36
N ARG A 16 -44.09 -21.98 33.66
CA ARG A 16 -42.80 -22.15 34.35
C ARG A 16 -42.50 -23.67 34.53
N PRO A 17 -41.24 -24.11 34.75
CA PRO A 17 -40.69 -24.16 36.12
C PRO A 17 -39.19 -23.84 36.30
N ILE A 18 -38.91 -23.22 37.45
CA ILE A 18 -37.79 -23.44 38.40
C ILE A 18 -36.40 -22.86 38.04
N MET A 19 -36.15 -21.70 38.66
CA MET A 19 -34.85 -21.13 39.02
C MET A 19 -34.20 -21.96 40.15
N CYS A 20 -32.91 -22.25 40.03
CA CYS A 20 -32.02 -22.43 41.18
C CYS A 20 -30.88 -21.44 41.01
N ASP A 21 -30.84 -20.47 41.92
CA ASP A 21 -29.76 -19.51 42.10
C ASP A 21 -28.49 -20.24 42.55
N LEU A 22 -27.39 -20.05 41.84
CA LEU A 22 -26.04 -20.16 42.40
C LEU A 22 -25.27 -18.88 42.05
N SER A 23 -25.34 -17.91 42.96
CA SER A 23 -24.46 -16.76 43.03
C SER A 23 -23.05 -17.23 43.43
N LEU A 24 -22.10 -17.22 42.49
CA LEU A 24 -20.67 -17.19 42.80
C LEU A 24 -20.17 -15.74 42.69
N PRO A 25 -19.32 -15.27 43.62
CA PRO A 25 -18.84 -13.89 43.60
C PRO A 25 -17.81 -13.69 42.48
N LEU A 26 -18.12 -12.77 41.57
CA LEU A 26 -17.16 -12.06 40.72
C LEU A 26 -16.17 -11.30 41.64
N HIS A 27 -15.10 -11.95 42.08
CA HIS A 27 -13.99 -11.24 42.75
C HIS A 27 -12.59 -11.68 42.32
N LEU A 28 -12.47 -12.49 41.27
CA LEU A 28 -11.16 -12.97 40.78
C LEU A 28 -10.81 -12.58 39.32
N GLN A 29 -11.46 -11.56 38.76
CA GLN A 29 -11.19 -11.09 37.38
C GLN A 29 -10.66 -9.65 37.27
N CYS A 30 -10.29 -9.00 38.38
CA CYS A 30 -9.80 -7.60 38.37
C CYS A 30 -8.27 -7.43 38.51
N PHE A 31 -7.44 -8.48 38.38
CA PHE A 31 -5.97 -8.33 38.51
C PHE A 31 -5.14 -8.80 37.32
N TRP A 32 -5.75 -9.07 36.15
CA TRP A 32 -5.02 -9.48 34.94
C TRP A 32 -5.00 -8.43 33.83
N HIS A 33 -4.70 -7.17 34.21
CA HIS A 33 -4.10 -6.20 33.30
C HIS A 33 -2.79 -5.73 33.92
N CYS A 34 -1.84 -6.66 34.10
CA CYS A 34 -0.45 -6.30 34.31
C CYS A 34 0.18 -5.94 32.95
N VAL A 35 0.89 -4.82 32.97
CA VAL A 35 1.64 -4.19 31.89
C VAL A 35 2.47 -5.23 31.12
N SER A 36 2.25 -5.34 29.81
CA SER A 36 3.07 -6.14 28.89
C SER A 36 4.41 -5.43 28.66
N SER A 37 5.28 -5.51 29.67
CA SER A 37 6.69 -5.12 29.60
C SER A 37 7.48 -6.38 29.27
N PHE A 38 8.06 -6.47 28.07
CA PHE A 38 8.88 -7.62 27.68
C PHE A 38 10.31 -7.43 28.18
N ASN A 39 11.05 -6.44 27.68
CA ASN A 39 12.44 -6.21 28.12
C ASN A 39 12.88 -4.74 28.14
N VAL A 40 12.19 -3.83 27.45
CA VAL A 40 12.50 -2.39 27.52
C VAL A 40 11.95 -1.83 28.84
N ASP A 41 12.83 -1.35 29.72
CA ASP A 41 12.50 -0.91 31.08
C ASP A 41 11.78 0.45 31.09
N GLN A 42 10.48 0.40 31.34
CA GLN A 42 9.63 1.59 31.43
C GLN A 42 9.80 2.39 32.73
N LYS A 43 10.43 1.81 33.77
CA LYS A 43 10.50 2.41 35.10
C LYS A 43 11.80 3.19 35.33
N ASN A 44 12.94 2.66 34.90
CA ASN A 44 14.24 3.22 35.24
C ASN A 44 14.93 4.00 34.11
N GLY A 45 14.16 4.60 33.19
CA GLY A 45 14.70 5.38 32.07
C GLY A 45 15.25 6.76 32.43
N LEU A 46 16.00 7.36 31.51
CA LEU A 46 16.41 8.76 31.56
C LEU A 46 15.41 9.61 30.76
N SER A 47 15.08 10.80 31.25
CA SER A 47 14.22 11.75 30.53
C SER A 47 14.93 13.09 30.37
N PHE A 48 14.81 13.67 29.18
CA PHE A 48 15.32 14.97 28.79
C PHE A 48 14.12 15.88 28.51
N SER A 49 14.08 17.04 29.15
CA SER A 49 13.02 18.02 28.94
C SER A 49 13.56 19.27 28.26
N GLY A 50 12.70 19.91 27.45
CA GLY A 50 13.02 21.15 26.76
C GLY A 50 11.76 21.96 26.44
N PRO A 51 11.91 23.14 25.83
CA PRO A 51 10.77 24.02 25.52
C PRO A 51 9.82 23.37 24.51
N VAL A 52 8.51 23.41 24.79
CA VAL A 52 7.45 22.83 23.95
C VAL A 52 7.29 23.65 22.67
N GLU A 53 7.35 24.97 22.80
CA GLU A 53 7.28 25.96 21.74
C GLU A 53 8.40 25.82 20.68
N ASP A 54 9.57 25.31 21.10
CA ASP A 54 10.72 25.07 20.23
C ASP A 54 10.64 23.72 19.50
N MET A 55 9.57 22.94 19.73
CA MET A 55 9.41 21.56 19.28
C MET A 55 10.58 20.65 19.70
N PHE A 56 11.10 20.84 20.92
CA PHE A 56 12.15 19.99 21.44
C PHE A 56 11.69 18.52 21.47
N GLY A 57 12.51 17.62 20.91
CA GLY A 57 12.18 16.19 20.78
C GLY A 57 11.60 15.81 19.41
N TYR A 58 11.60 16.72 18.43
CA TYR A 58 11.11 16.46 17.07
C TYR A 58 11.88 15.32 16.40
N THR A 59 13.21 15.36 16.41
CA THR A 59 14.10 14.26 16.04
C THR A 59 14.98 13.85 17.21
N VAL A 60 15.32 12.57 17.29
CA VAL A 60 16.26 12.02 18.28
C VAL A 60 17.27 11.13 17.58
N GLN A 61 18.53 11.20 18.01
CA GLN A 61 19.62 10.40 17.47
C GLN A 61 20.57 10.02 18.60
N GLN A 62 20.91 8.74 18.73
CA GLN A 62 21.95 8.28 19.66
C GLN A 62 23.33 8.53 19.06
N PHE A 63 24.28 8.96 19.88
CA PHE A 63 25.61 9.36 19.43
C PHE A 63 26.69 9.04 20.46
N HIS A 64 27.88 8.62 20.01
CA HIS A 64 29.05 8.48 20.88
C HIS A 64 30.27 9.17 20.29
N ASN A 65 31.14 9.66 21.17
CA ASN A 65 32.46 10.17 20.82
C ASN A 65 33.45 9.88 21.95
N SER A 66 34.66 10.42 21.85
CA SER A 66 35.69 10.29 22.89
C SER A 66 35.33 10.97 24.22
N GLU A 67 34.35 11.88 24.26
CA GLU A 67 33.92 12.60 25.48
C GLU A 67 32.80 11.87 26.25
N GLY A 68 32.22 10.83 25.65
CA GLY A 68 31.17 10.01 26.23
C GLY A 68 30.05 9.69 25.24
N LYS A 69 28.92 9.27 25.81
CA LYS A 69 27.71 8.90 25.10
C LYS A 69 26.66 10.01 25.24
N TRP A 70 25.90 10.25 24.17
CA TRP A 70 25.03 11.41 24.03
C TRP A 70 23.72 11.03 23.33
N VAL A 71 22.66 11.77 23.65
CA VAL A 71 21.44 11.83 22.85
C VAL A 71 21.39 13.21 22.19
N LEU A 72 21.35 13.24 20.86
CA LEU A 72 21.14 14.45 20.09
C LEU A 72 19.64 14.64 19.87
N ILE A 73 19.15 15.86 20.12
CA ILE A 73 17.73 16.19 20.05
C ILE A 73 17.53 17.40 19.15
N GLY A 74 16.77 17.21 18.07
CA GLY A 74 16.37 18.30 17.18
C GLY A 74 15.24 19.14 17.77
N SER A 75 15.33 20.44 17.57
CA SER A 75 14.38 21.45 18.04
C SER A 75 14.15 22.48 16.93
N PRO A 76 13.38 22.13 15.89
CA PRO A 76 13.30 22.88 14.65
C PRO A 76 12.70 24.28 14.81
N LEU A 77 11.97 24.56 15.89
CA LEU A 77 11.40 25.88 16.14
C LEU A 77 12.22 26.70 17.15
N SER A 78 13.44 26.30 17.51
CA SER A 78 14.24 27.10 18.46
C SER A 78 14.52 28.52 17.94
N GLY A 79 14.39 29.51 18.83
CA GLY A 79 14.50 30.95 18.49
C GLY A 79 13.17 31.62 18.12
N GLN A 80 12.03 30.97 18.37
CA GLN A 80 10.70 31.58 18.33
C GLN A 80 10.55 32.70 19.38
N PRO A 81 9.67 33.70 19.16
CA PRO A 81 8.91 33.96 17.93
C PRO A 81 9.69 34.78 16.89
N ALA A 82 10.86 35.32 17.27
CA ALA A 82 11.55 36.37 16.51
C ALA A 82 12.30 35.86 15.26
N THR A 83 12.95 34.70 15.32
CA THR A 83 13.83 34.22 14.23
C THR A 83 13.57 32.78 13.79
N ARG A 84 13.15 31.90 14.71
CA ARG A 84 12.74 30.50 14.40
C ARG A 84 13.77 29.72 13.57
N THR A 85 15.06 29.85 13.87
CA THR A 85 16.13 29.21 13.08
C THR A 85 16.17 27.69 13.25
N GLY A 86 15.68 27.17 14.38
CA GLY A 86 15.87 25.78 14.79
C GLY A 86 17.29 25.50 15.29
N ASP A 87 17.49 24.41 16.01
CA ASP A 87 18.82 23.93 16.43
C ASP A 87 18.82 22.45 16.87
N VAL A 88 20.01 21.93 17.18
CA VAL A 88 20.22 20.63 17.80
C VAL A 88 20.83 20.79 19.19
N TYR A 89 20.34 20.00 20.14
CA TYR A 89 20.87 19.91 21.50
C TYR A 89 21.64 18.61 21.68
N LYS A 90 22.75 18.65 22.43
CA LYS A 90 23.44 17.45 22.91
C LYS A 90 23.11 17.22 24.39
N CYS A 91 22.65 16.03 24.72
CA CYS A 91 22.28 15.64 26.08
C CYS A 91 23.21 14.51 26.55
N PRO A 92 23.97 14.69 27.65
CA PRO A 92 24.88 13.66 28.14
C PRO A 92 24.12 12.45 28.71
N VAL A 93 24.68 11.26 28.52
CA VAL A 93 24.18 10.01 29.12
C VAL A 93 25.19 9.54 30.18
N GLY A 94 24.70 9.15 31.37
CA GLY A 94 25.55 8.61 32.46
C GLY A 94 26.32 9.64 33.29
N LYS A 95 26.09 10.95 33.11
CA LYS A 95 26.64 12.02 33.98
C LYS A 95 25.59 12.44 35.02
N GLN A 96 26.03 12.88 36.22
CA GLN A 96 25.10 13.31 37.28
C GLN A 96 24.21 14.52 36.89
N ASP A 97 24.62 15.27 35.86
CA ASP A 97 23.85 16.40 35.30
C ASP A 97 23.34 16.02 33.90
N ASN A 98 22.02 15.80 33.77
CA ASN A 98 21.34 15.45 32.52
C ASN A 98 20.97 16.68 31.66
N LYS A 99 21.59 17.84 31.93
CA LYS A 99 21.27 19.08 31.24
C LYS A 99 21.72 19.07 29.79
N CYS A 100 20.76 19.24 28.89
CA CYS A 100 21.01 19.37 27.45
C CYS A 100 21.65 20.72 27.11
N VAL A 101 22.62 20.71 26.20
CA VAL A 101 23.37 21.88 25.74
C VAL A 101 23.07 22.15 24.28
N LYS A 102 22.67 23.39 23.96
CA LYS A 102 22.41 23.87 22.60
C LYS A 102 23.71 23.99 21.81
N LEU A 103 23.72 23.57 20.55
CA LEU A 103 24.92 23.59 19.70
C LEU A 103 25.12 24.88 18.89
N ASP A 104 24.10 25.74 18.77
CA ASP A 104 24.15 27.00 18.03
C ASP A 104 24.55 26.82 16.56
N LEU A 105 24.14 25.71 15.92
CA LEU A 105 24.50 25.37 14.54
C LEU A 105 24.14 26.46 13.51
N PRO A 106 22.99 27.16 13.60
CA PRO A 106 22.62 28.20 12.64
C PRO A 106 23.59 29.37 12.51
N LYS A 107 24.31 29.71 13.61
CA LYS A 107 25.21 30.86 13.64
C LYS A 107 26.38 30.67 12.68
N ASN A 108 26.88 29.45 12.57
CA ASN A 108 28.09 29.11 11.82
C ASN A 108 27.82 28.33 10.52
N THR A 109 26.55 28.06 10.20
CA THR A 109 26.15 27.46 8.92
C THR A 109 25.92 28.57 7.90
N THR A 110 26.83 28.75 6.94
CA THR A 110 26.74 29.80 5.93
C THR A 110 27.16 29.30 4.54
N ILE A 111 26.55 29.86 3.49
CA ILE A 111 26.87 29.64 2.08
C ILE A 111 27.48 30.94 1.52
N PRO A 112 28.70 30.89 0.96
CA PRO A 112 29.36 32.09 0.45
C PRO A 112 28.63 32.70 -0.75
N LYS A 113 28.74 34.03 -0.92
CA LYS A 113 28.22 34.83 -2.05
C LYS A 113 26.69 34.92 -2.18
N LEU A 114 25.92 34.61 -1.13
CA LEU A 114 24.47 34.74 -1.13
C LEU A 114 23.97 35.66 -0.04
N ARG A 115 22.81 36.27 -0.28
CA ARG A 115 22.06 37.00 0.75
C ARG A 115 21.11 36.03 1.45
N GLU A 116 21.58 35.46 2.56
CA GLU A 116 20.88 34.40 3.28
C GLU A 116 19.64 34.91 4.03
N VAL A 117 18.60 34.08 4.09
CA VAL A 117 17.41 34.26 4.95
C VAL A 117 17.32 33.04 5.87
N LYS A 118 17.86 33.19 7.07
CA LYS A 118 17.91 32.11 8.08
C LYS A 118 16.63 32.01 8.93
N GLU A 119 15.74 33.00 8.80
CA GLU A 119 14.47 33.01 9.48
C GLU A 119 13.62 31.81 9.04
N ASN A 120 13.03 31.10 10.00
CA ASN A 120 12.26 29.87 9.75
C ASN A 120 13.02 28.71 9.09
N MET A 121 14.36 28.68 9.09
CA MET A 121 15.09 27.61 8.39
C MET A 121 14.89 26.20 8.97
N THR A 122 14.42 26.09 10.21
CA THR A 122 14.07 24.82 10.91
C THR A 122 15.20 23.80 11.03
N MET A 123 16.40 24.25 11.42
CA MET A 123 17.54 23.35 11.65
C MET A 123 17.22 22.29 12.71
N GLY A 124 17.58 21.03 12.44
CA GLY A 124 17.28 19.90 13.32
C GLY A 124 15.97 19.17 12.97
N THR A 125 15.29 19.57 11.89
CA THR A 125 14.18 18.79 11.30
C THR A 125 14.66 17.42 10.82
N THR A 126 15.87 17.37 10.27
CA THR A 126 16.50 16.13 9.80
C THR A 126 17.86 15.98 10.46
N LEU A 127 18.10 14.82 11.05
CA LEU A 127 19.30 14.52 11.83
C LEU A 127 19.73 13.08 11.53
N VAL A 128 20.95 12.90 11.05
CA VAL A 128 21.51 11.58 10.70
C VAL A 128 22.96 11.47 11.10
N THR A 129 23.44 10.27 11.42
CA THR A 129 24.87 10.02 11.65
C THR A 129 25.65 10.03 10.34
N ASN A 130 26.90 10.48 10.40
CA ASN A 130 27.81 10.44 9.27
C ASN A 130 28.69 9.16 9.37
N PRO A 131 28.75 8.31 8.34
CA PRO A 131 29.61 7.11 8.34
C PRO A 131 31.09 7.41 8.57
N THR A 132 31.55 8.60 8.17
CA THR A 132 32.94 9.05 8.35
C THR A 132 33.23 9.64 9.74
N GLY A 133 32.23 9.65 10.63
CA GLY A 133 32.28 10.22 11.97
C GLY A 133 31.52 11.55 12.08
N GLY A 134 30.90 11.79 13.24
CA GLY A 134 30.04 12.94 13.48
C GLY A 134 28.60 12.74 13.00
N PHE A 135 27.91 13.83 12.66
CA PHE A 135 26.51 13.82 12.23
C PHE A 135 26.21 14.98 11.28
N LEU A 136 25.09 14.87 10.56
CA LEU A 136 24.57 15.88 9.67
C LEU A 136 23.22 16.37 10.22
N ALA A 137 23.06 17.68 10.35
CA ALA A 137 21.81 18.31 10.75
C ALA A 137 21.33 19.27 9.65
N CYS A 138 20.07 19.19 9.26
CA CYS A 138 19.54 20.01 8.16
C CYS A 138 18.37 20.89 8.58
N GLY A 139 18.28 22.04 7.91
CA GLY A 139 17.17 22.97 7.91
C GLY A 139 16.57 23.06 6.51
N PRO A 140 15.54 22.26 6.18
CA PRO A 140 14.95 22.20 4.84
C PRO A 140 14.25 23.49 4.40
N GLN A 141 13.95 24.38 5.35
CA GLN A 141 13.28 25.68 5.13
C GLN A 141 14.29 26.84 5.01
N TYR A 142 15.59 26.55 4.93
CA TYR A 142 16.60 27.58 4.69
C TYR A 142 16.32 28.30 3.37
N GLY A 143 16.32 29.64 3.46
CA GLY A 143 16.07 30.48 2.31
C GLY A 143 17.22 31.42 1.97
N TYR A 144 17.15 31.96 0.77
CA TYR A 144 18.07 32.99 0.28
C TYR A 144 17.32 33.96 -0.64
N MET A 145 17.80 35.19 -0.72
CA MET A 145 17.26 36.21 -1.60
C MET A 145 17.96 36.16 -2.96
N CYS A 146 17.15 36.24 -4.01
CA CYS A 146 17.56 36.46 -5.38
C CYS A 146 16.82 37.68 -5.91
N GLY A 147 17.52 38.81 -6.07
CA GLY A 147 16.86 40.10 -6.30
C GLY A 147 15.92 40.44 -5.13
N GLN A 148 14.62 40.60 -5.42
CA GLN A 148 13.57 40.78 -4.41
C GLN A 148 12.82 39.48 -4.04
N GLN A 149 13.07 38.37 -4.73
CA GLN A 149 12.38 37.10 -4.45
C GLN A 149 13.13 36.29 -3.39
N GLN A 150 12.36 35.63 -2.52
CA GLN A 150 12.87 34.71 -1.51
C GLN A 150 12.63 33.27 -1.98
N TYR A 151 13.71 32.48 -2.05
CA TYR A 151 13.65 31.06 -2.38
C TYR A 151 13.99 30.18 -1.18
N ILE A 152 13.54 28.92 -1.21
CA ILE A 152 13.72 27.95 -0.11
C ILE A 152 14.35 26.68 -0.66
N SER A 153 15.67 26.59 -0.55
CA SER A 153 16.45 25.47 -1.08
C SER A 153 16.84 24.41 -0.05
N GLY A 154 16.89 24.77 1.24
CA GLY A 154 17.41 23.90 2.29
C GLY A 154 18.94 23.94 2.44
N VAL A 155 19.43 23.68 3.66
CA VAL A 155 20.86 23.62 3.99
C VAL A 155 21.12 22.55 5.04
N CYS A 156 22.30 21.93 4.97
CA CYS A 156 22.78 20.97 5.96
C CYS A 156 24.13 21.41 6.56
N ALA A 157 24.28 21.23 7.87
CA ALA A 157 25.52 21.43 8.61
C ALA A 157 26.17 20.08 8.88
N ASN A 158 27.36 19.86 8.32
CA ASN A 158 28.17 18.67 8.59
C ASN A 158 29.01 18.90 9.85
N VAL A 159 28.75 18.13 10.89
CA VAL A 159 29.31 18.33 12.23
C VAL A 159 30.21 17.16 12.58
N SER A 160 31.44 17.48 12.99
CA SER A 160 32.44 16.51 13.45
C SER A 160 32.07 15.83 14.78
N SER A 161 32.79 14.75 15.12
CA SER A 161 32.60 14.07 16.41
C SER A 161 32.88 14.93 17.64
N SER A 162 33.59 16.05 17.50
CA SER A 162 33.83 17.06 18.54
C SER A 162 32.83 18.21 18.51
N PHE A 163 31.68 18.05 17.84
CA PHE A 163 30.62 19.05 17.73
C PHE A 163 31.01 20.36 17.03
N GLN A 164 32.06 20.33 16.18
CA GLN A 164 32.45 21.47 15.36
C GLN A 164 31.91 21.33 13.93
N ILE A 165 31.41 22.41 13.36
CA ILE A 165 30.94 22.45 11.97
C ILE A 165 32.15 22.39 11.04
N LEU A 166 32.17 21.39 10.16
CA LEU A 166 33.22 21.18 9.16
C LEU A 166 32.93 21.98 7.90
N ASN A 167 31.71 21.87 7.38
CA ASN A 167 31.24 22.61 6.21
C ASN A 167 29.70 22.65 6.18
N SER A 168 29.17 23.55 5.35
CA SER A 168 27.75 23.68 5.03
C SER A 168 27.49 23.15 3.63
N VAL A 169 26.43 22.35 3.47
CA VAL A 169 26.09 21.63 2.24
C VAL A 169 24.72 22.11 1.77
N ALA A 170 24.67 22.75 0.61
CA ALA A 170 23.44 23.23 -0.04
C ALA A 170 23.52 22.98 -1.55
N PRO A 171 23.38 21.71 -1.99
CA PRO A 171 23.73 21.30 -3.35
C PRO A 171 22.74 21.76 -4.42
N ALA A 172 21.54 22.17 -4.02
CA ALA A 172 20.50 22.66 -4.91
C ALA A 172 20.46 24.19 -5.02
N VAL A 173 21.30 24.90 -4.26
CA VAL A 173 21.40 26.35 -4.34
C VAL A 173 22.11 26.74 -5.63
N GLN A 174 21.41 27.48 -6.49
CA GLN A 174 22.01 28.08 -7.68
C GLN A 174 22.45 29.52 -7.36
N GLU A 175 23.63 29.91 -7.84
CA GLU A 175 24.03 31.32 -7.83
C GLU A 175 23.06 32.09 -8.74
N CYS A 176 22.45 33.16 -8.22
CA CYS A 176 21.50 34.00 -8.97
C CYS A 176 22.06 34.48 -10.31
N ALA A 177 21.31 34.30 -11.39
CA ALA A 177 21.73 34.65 -12.74
C ALA A 177 21.33 36.08 -13.11
N LYS A 178 22.34 36.93 -13.31
CA LYS A 178 22.41 38.13 -14.18
C LYS A 178 21.32 39.21 -14.05
N ASN A 179 21.78 40.46 -13.95
CA ASN A 179 20.96 41.67 -13.96
C ASN A 179 20.01 41.71 -15.19
N LEU A 180 18.85 42.36 -15.07
CA LEU A 180 17.90 42.51 -16.18
C LEU A 180 18.00 43.87 -16.88
N ASP A 181 17.93 43.86 -18.19
CA ASP A 181 17.72 45.06 -19.01
C ASP A 181 16.34 44.96 -19.65
N ILE A 182 15.41 45.79 -19.20
CA ILE A 182 13.99 45.76 -19.59
C ILE A 182 13.70 46.94 -20.50
N VAL A 183 13.25 46.70 -21.74
CA VAL A 183 12.80 47.75 -22.66
C VAL A 183 11.30 47.61 -22.89
N ILE A 184 10.54 48.63 -22.50
CA ILE A 184 9.10 48.68 -22.71
C ILE A 184 8.82 49.39 -24.04
N VAL A 185 8.18 48.69 -24.98
CA VAL A 185 7.79 49.17 -26.30
C VAL A 185 6.29 49.49 -26.27
N LEU A 186 5.96 50.78 -26.28
CA LEU A 186 4.63 51.30 -26.04
C LEU A 186 4.00 51.86 -27.31
N ASP A 187 2.83 51.35 -27.66
CA ASP A 187 1.97 51.96 -28.65
C ASP A 187 1.47 53.31 -28.13
N GLY A 188 1.87 54.38 -28.81
CA GLY A 188 1.47 55.75 -28.55
C GLY A 188 0.59 56.31 -29.65
N SER A 189 0.02 55.47 -30.52
CA SER A 189 -0.89 55.90 -31.59
C SER A 189 -2.20 56.47 -31.03
N ASN A 190 -3.00 57.09 -31.89
CA ASN A 190 -4.23 57.77 -31.49
C ASN A 190 -5.38 56.81 -31.09
N SER A 191 -5.25 55.50 -31.30
CA SER A 191 -6.23 54.49 -30.86
C SER A 191 -6.23 54.29 -29.35
N ILE A 192 -5.05 54.42 -28.73
CA ILE A 192 -4.84 54.30 -27.28
C ILE A 192 -5.50 55.48 -26.58
N TYR A 193 -6.59 55.20 -25.85
CA TYR A 193 -7.31 56.21 -25.10
C TYR A 193 -8.03 55.60 -23.88
N PRO A 194 -7.83 56.11 -22.65
CA PRO A 194 -7.03 57.30 -22.30
C PRO A 194 -5.54 56.98 -22.07
N TRP A 195 -4.64 57.88 -22.50
CA TRP A 195 -3.18 57.73 -22.31
C TRP A 195 -2.75 57.66 -20.83
N SER A 196 -3.53 58.27 -19.93
CA SER A 196 -3.25 58.23 -18.48
C SER A 196 -3.15 56.80 -17.94
N SER A 197 -3.91 55.85 -18.50
CA SER A 197 -3.86 54.46 -18.06
C SER A 197 -2.54 53.76 -18.40
N ILE A 198 -1.90 54.12 -19.52
CA ILE A 198 -0.55 53.65 -19.86
C ILE A 198 0.48 54.22 -18.87
N VAL A 199 0.35 55.50 -18.54
CA VAL A 199 1.23 56.16 -17.56
C VAL A 199 1.08 55.51 -16.18
N ASP A 200 -0.15 55.25 -15.72
CA ASP A 200 -0.41 54.58 -14.45
C ASP A 200 0.17 53.16 -14.42
N PHE A 201 0.04 52.40 -15.51
CA PHE A 201 0.68 51.09 -15.67
C PHE A 201 2.20 51.17 -15.52
N LEU A 202 2.86 52.11 -16.20
CA LEU A 202 4.31 52.30 -16.09
C LEU A 202 4.74 52.69 -14.69
N VAL A 203 4.02 53.61 -14.04
CA VAL A 203 4.31 54.03 -12.67
C VAL A 203 4.22 52.83 -11.72
N SER A 204 3.14 52.05 -11.80
CA SER A 204 2.97 50.86 -10.94
C SER A 204 4.03 49.80 -11.21
N PHE A 205 4.40 49.58 -12.48
CA PHE A 205 5.44 48.61 -12.85
C PHE A 205 6.82 49.03 -12.34
N ILE A 206 7.19 50.30 -12.50
CA ILE A 206 8.47 50.85 -12.06
C ILE A 206 8.56 50.88 -10.53
N GLN A 207 7.47 51.18 -9.83
CA GLN A 207 7.42 51.12 -8.36
C GLN A 207 7.69 49.71 -7.82
N ASN A 208 7.25 48.68 -8.55
CA ASN A 208 7.49 47.27 -8.22
C ASN A 208 8.85 46.73 -8.72
N THR A 209 9.67 47.54 -9.39
CA THR A 209 10.98 47.14 -9.95
C THR A 209 12.11 47.80 -9.17
N THR A 210 13.19 47.11 -8.82
CA THR A 210 14.38 47.78 -8.21
C THR A 210 15.33 48.26 -9.31
N ILE A 211 15.40 49.59 -9.53
CA ILE A 211 16.28 50.16 -10.53
C ILE A 211 17.63 50.51 -9.94
N GLY A 212 18.71 50.13 -10.63
CA GLY A 212 20.07 50.54 -10.29
C GLY A 212 21.15 49.87 -11.14
N PRO A 213 22.40 50.34 -11.06
CA PRO A 213 23.50 49.84 -11.89
C PRO A 213 23.82 48.35 -11.66
N ASN A 214 23.58 47.86 -10.44
CA ASN A 214 23.75 46.46 -10.05
C ASN A 214 22.43 45.67 -9.99
N PHE A 215 21.32 46.28 -10.42
CA PHE A 215 19.98 45.68 -10.41
C PHE A 215 19.38 45.79 -11.83
N SER A 216 18.05 45.89 -11.93
CA SER A 216 17.35 46.01 -13.20
C SER A 216 17.48 47.43 -13.77
N GLN A 217 17.56 47.52 -15.08
CA GLN A 217 17.56 48.79 -15.82
C GLN A 217 16.35 48.83 -16.73
N VAL A 218 15.70 50.00 -16.86
CA VAL A 218 14.43 50.14 -17.61
C VAL A 218 14.58 51.21 -18.69
N GLY A 219 14.36 50.82 -19.94
CA GLY A 219 14.25 51.70 -21.10
C GLY A 219 12.80 51.76 -21.59
N ILE A 220 12.41 52.87 -22.22
CA ILE A 220 11.07 53.08 -22.75
C ILE A 220 11.18 53.59 -24.19
N VAL A 221 10.56 52.86 -25.11
CA VAL A 221 10.42 53.20 -26.53
C VAL A 221 8.94 53.38 -26.80
N SER A 222 8.54 54.51 -27.41
CA SER A 222 7.15 54.73 -27.83
C SER A 222 7.05 54.94 -29.33
N TYR A 223 6.01 54.39 -29.94
CA TYR A 223 5.83 54.36 -31.38
C TYR A 223 4.42 54.70 -31.85
N GLY A 224 4.30 55.06 -33.12
CA GLY A 224 3.04 55.21 -33.86
C GLY A 224 3.33 55.08 -35.35
N GLU A 225 3.36 56.20 -36.07
CA GLU A 225 3.88 56.22 -37.44
C GLU A 225 5.42 56.14 -37.48
N ASN A 226 6.10 56.77 -36.51
CA ASN A 226 7.54 56.71 -36.28
C ASN A 226 7.85 56.14 -34.88
N VAL A 227 9.12 55.90 -34.57
CA VAL A 227 9.58 55.36 -33.27
C VAL A 227 10.42 56.40 -32.54
N SER A 228 10.24 56.52 -31.23
CA SER A 228 10.98 57.45 -30.36
C SER A 228 11.47 56.77 -29.09
N HIS A 229 12.70 57.07 -28.68
CA HIS A 229 13.25 56.61 -27.41
C HIS A 229 12.95 57.66 -26.33
N LEU A 230 12.13 57.29 -25.35
CA LEU A 230 11.72 58.18 -24.25
C LEU A 230 12.66 58.05 -23.06
N VAL A 231 13.14 56.83 -22.78
CA VAL A 231 14.07 56.54 -21.69
C VAL A 231 15.12 55.53 -22.14
N ASN A 232 16.39 55.82 -21.88
CA ASN A 232 17.50 54.86 -22.08
C ASN A 232 17.73 54.03 -20.80
N LEU A 233 18.25 52.80 -20.92
CA LEU A 233 18.41 51.83 -19.82
C LEU A 233 19.22 52.38 -18.63
N SER A 234 20.31 53.10 -18.90
CA SER A 234 21.18 53.68 -17.85
C SER A 234 20.88 55.14 -17.52
N GLN A 235 19.73 55.68 -17.93
CA GLN A 235 19.42 57.10 -17.76
C GLN A 235 19.08 57.45 -16.29
N PHE A 236 18.49 56.51 -15.55
CA PHE A 236 18.06 56.70 -14.18
C PHE A 236 18.63 55.61 -13.28
N ASP A 237 19.02 55.99 -12.06
CA ASP A 237 19.59 55.11 -11.02
C ASP A 237 18.66 54.98 -9.80
N SER A 238 17.48 55.61 -9.83
CA SER A 238 16.51 55.62 -8.74
C SER A 238 15.07 55.56 -9.26
N ASN A 239 14.25 54.70 -8.64
CA ASN A 239 12.82 54.57 -8.93
C ASN A 239 12.07 55.90 -8.81
N THR A 240 12.38 56.71 -7.79
CA THR A 240 11.62 57.93 -7.50
C THR A 240 11.75 58.95 -8.63
N ILE A 241 12.98 59.13 -9.13
CA ILE A 241 13.29 60.08 -10.21
C ILE A 241 12.67 59.61 -11.53
N MET A 242 12.75 58.30 -11.82
CA MET A 242 12.15 57.73 -13.02
C MET A 242 10.61 57.84 -13.01
N VAL A 243 9.97 57.55 -11.88
CA VAL A 243 8.51 57.67 -11.72
C VAL A 243 8.04 59.11 -11.96
N ASP A 244 8.76 60.10 -11.43
CA ASP A 244 8.38 61.50 -11.62
C ASP A 244 8.56 61.96 -13.07
N TYR A 245 9.55 61.44 -13.80
CA TYR A 245 9.68 61.65 -15.25
C TYR A 245 8.53 60.98 -16.01
N VAL A 246 8.22 59.72 -15.69
CA VAL A 246 7.20 58.89 -16.35
C VAL A 246 5.80 59.52 -16.26
N LYS A 247 5.45 60.14 -15.13
CA LYS A 247 4.18 60.88 -14.96
C LYS A 247 3.98 62.03 -15.96
N THR A 248 5.07 62.54 -16.55
CA THR A 248 5.05 63.66 -17.51
C THR A 248 5.16 63.21 -18.95
N LEU A 249 5.16 61.90 -19.23
CA LEU A 249 5.37 61.37 -20.59
C LEU A 249 4.23 61.74 -21.53
N PRO A 250 4.51 62.45 -22.64
CA PRO A 250 3.51 62.72 -23.66
C PRO A 250 3.20 61.46 -24.49
N GLN A 251 1.97 61.37 -24.99
CA GLN A 251 1.60 60.38 -26.01
C GLN A 251 2.33 60.71 -27.33
N HIS A 252 2.86 59.69 -28.02
CA HIS A 252 3.59 59.89 -29.27
C HIS A 252 2.71 60.48 -30.39
N THR A 253 1.44 60.07 -30.43
CA THR A 253 0.42 60.39 -31.44
C THR A 253 0.76 59.84 -32.83
N GLY A 254 -0.27 59.54 -33.63
CA GLY A 254 -0.09 58.99 -34.97
C GLY A 254 -1.35 58.30 -35.50
N THR A 255 -1.51 58.27 -36.82
CA THR A 255 -2.64 57.62 -37.50
C THR A 255 -2.37 56.17 -37.90
N LYS A 256 -1.13 55.69 -37.72
CA LYS A 256 -0.69 54.32 -37.98
C LYS A 256 -0.07 53.73 -36.73
N THR A 257 -0.04 52.40 -36.70
CA THR A 257 0.57 51.58 -35.66
C THR A 257 1.58 50.66 -36.33
N ASN A 258 2.88 51.01 -36.28
CA ASN A 258 3.97 50.24 -36.87
C ASN A 258 4.73 49.45 -35.79
N THR A 259 4.11 48.39 -35.29
CA THR A 259 4.61 47.57 -34.17
C THR A 259 5.93 46.86 -34.49
N PHE A 260 6.08 46.31 -35.70
CA PHE A 260 7.29 45.55 -36.05
C PHE A 260 8.50 46.45 -36.27
N LEU A 261 8.29 47.66 -36.81
CA LEU A 261 9.32 48.70 -36.84
C LEU A 261 9.78 49.08 -35.42
N ALA A 262 8.86 49.18 -34.47
CA ALA A 262 9.18 49.51 -33.08
C ALA A 262 10.00 48.41 -32.39
N ILE A 263 9.61 47.14 -32.57
CA ILE A 263 10.35 45.97 -32.06
C ILE A 263 11.76 45.92 -32.67
N GLU A 264 11.87 46.11 -33.99
CA GLU A 264 13.15 46.11 -34.70
C GLU A 264 14.07 47.25 -34.22
N THR A 265 13.50 48.44 -34.01
CA THR A 265 14.23 49.61 -33.49
C THR A 265 14.68 49.38 -32.05
N ALA A 266 13.81 48.81 -31.20
CA ALA A 266 14.17 48.47 -29.83
C ALA A 266 15.31 47.43 -29.79
N ARG A 267 15.26 46.39 -30.64
CA ARG A 267 16.32 45.40 -30.80
C ARG A 267 17.66 46.03 -31.21
N LYS A 268 17.65 46.84 -32.28
CA LYS A 268 18.88 47.40 -32.89
C LYS A 268 19.46 48.58 -32.12
N GLU A 269 18.63 49.36 -31.43
CA GLU A 269 19.07 50.62 -30.84
C GLU A 269 18.95 50.64 -29.31
N ALA A 270 17.84 50.20 -28.73
CA ALA A 270 17.62 50.33 -27.28
C ALA A 270 18.52 49.40 -26.46
N PHE A 271 18.82 48.21 -26.99
CA PHE A 271 19.74 47.24 -26.36
C PHE A 271 21.22 47.45 -26.74
N LEU A 272 21.61 48.65 -27.16
CA LEU A 272 23.01 48.99 -27.39
C LEU A 272 23.71 49.39 -26.09
N PRO A 273 25.00 49.03 -25.91
CA PRO A 273 25.80 49.50 -24.77
C PRO A 273 25.87 51.03 -24.66
N GLU A 274 25.82 51.72 -25.80
CA GLU A 274 25.80 53.19 -25.90
C GLU A 274 24.55 53.81 -25.24
N ARG A 275 23.47 53.03 -25.11
CA ARG A 275 22.22 53.41 -24.42
C ARG A 275 22.04 52.72 -23.06
N GLY A 276 23.11 52.13 -22.54
CA GLY A 276 23.15 51.56 -21.19
C GLY A 276 22.99 50.04 -21.12
N ALA A 277 22.79 49.34 -22.24
CA ALA A 277 22.61 47.89 -22.22
C ALA A 277 23.89 47.16 -21.80
N ARG A 278 23.74 46.15 -20.94
CA ARG A 278 24.84 45.38 -20.36
C ARG A 278 25.00 44.04 -21.10
N PRO A 279 26.20 43.68 -21.58
CA PRO A 279 26.42 42.43 -22.30
C PRO A 279 26.08 41.17 -21.49
N GLU A 280 26.36 41.23 -20.19
CA GLU A 280 26.10 40.17 -19.23
C GLU A 280 24.66 40.14 -18.69
N ALA A 281 23.81 41.13 -18.98
CA ALA A 281 22.43 41.18 -18.53
C ALA A 281 21.47 40.39 -19.44
N LYS A 282 20.38 39.87 -18.88
CA LYS A 282 19.31 39.24 -19.67
C LYS A 282 18.40 40.35 -20.22
N LYS A 283 18.18 40.31 -21.54
CA LYS A 283 17.40 41.31 -22.28
C LYS A 283 15.93 40.92 -22.31
N VAL A 284 15.07 41.82 -21.84
CA VAL A 284 13.61 41.63 -21.77
C VAL A 284 12.91 42.76 -22.49
N MET A 285 11.98 42.44 -23.39
CA MET A 285 11.17 43.40 -24.12
C MET A 285 9.70 43.22 -23.75
N VAL A 286 9.02 44.30 -23.35
CA VAL A 286 7.58 44.28 -23.02
C VAL A 286 6.84 45.13 -24.06
N ILE A 287 6.02 44.50 -24.89
CA ILE A 287 5.30 45.14 -25.99
C ILE A 287 3.84 45.36 -25.57
N VAL A 288 3.37 46.60 -25.60
CA VAL A 288 1.98 46.98 -25.28
C VAL A 288 1.35 47.65 -26.50
N THR A 289 0.25 47.10 -27.01
CA THR A 289 -0.46 47.63 -28.18
C THR A 289 -1.96 47.33 -28.13
N ASP A 290 -2.78 48.19 -28.77
CA ASP A 290 -4.24 48.06 -28.84
C ASP A 290 -4.80 47.81 -30.24
N GLY A 291 -3.92 47.66 -31.25
CA GLY A 291 -4.28 47.62 -32.66
C GLY A 291 -3.45 46.65 -33.49
N GLU A 292 -4.06 46.08 -34.54
CA GLU A 292 -3.33 45.35 -35.59
C GLU A 292 -2.25 46.24 -36.23
N SER A 293 -1.06 45.67 -36.42
CA SER A 293 0.04 46.43 -36.98
C SER A 293 -0.10 46.66 -38.49
N HIS A 294 0.26 47.85 -38.95
CA HIS A 294 0.27 48.21 -40.37
C HIS A 294 1.45 47.59 -41.13
N ASP A 295 2.44 47.04 -40.42
CA ASP A 295 3.63 46.38 -40.96
C ASP A 295 3.72 44.88 -40.62
N PHE A 296 2.56 44.22 -40.43
CA PHE A 296 2.43 42.79 -40.09
C PHE A 296 3.26 41.82 -40.96
N HIS A 297 3.49 42.16 -42.23
CA HIS A 297 4.31 41.34 -43.15
C HIS A 297 5.77 41.13 -42.69
N LYS A 298 6.24 41.86 -41.67
CA LYS A 298 7.57 41.74 -41.08
C LYS A 298 7.66 40.82 -39.85
N LEU A 299 6.53 40.25 -39.39
CA LEU A 299 6.45 39.43 -38.18
C LEU A 299 7.54 38.35 -38.14
N ASP A 300 7.55 37.46 -39.12
CA ASP A 300 8.44 36.29 -39.10
C ASP A 300 9.92 36.67 -39.10
N SER A 301 10.32 37.70 -39.85
CA SER A 301 11.71 38.15 -39.92
C SER A 301 12.17 38.82 -38.63
N VAL A 302 11.37 39.73 -38.07
CA VAL A 302 11.77 40.52 -36.90
C VAL A 302 11.84 39.64 -35.65
N ILE A 303 10.87 38.74 -35.48
CA ILE A 303 10.82 37.84 -34.31
C ILE A 303 11.96 36.82 -34.36
N ALA A 304 12.30 36.27 -35.53
CA ALA A 304 13.45 35.38 -35.67
C ALA A 304 14.78 36.06 -35.29
N GLU A 305 14.97 37.32 -35.67
CA GLU A 305 16.16 38.10 -35.28
C GLU A 305 16.19 38.43 -33.78
N CYS A 306 15.02 38.70 -33.16
CA CYS A 306 14.94 38.86 -31.71
C CYS A 306 15.30 37.56 -30.95
N ASP A 307 14.91 36.40 -31.48
CA ASP A 307 15.26 35.10 -30.91
C ASP A 307 16.77 34.81 -31.04
N GLU A 308 17.39 35.16 -32.17
CA GLU A 308 18.83 35.04 -32.38
C GLU A 308 19.63 35.93 -31.41
N ASP A 309 19.13 37.13 -31.12
CA ASP A 309 19.73 38.06 -30.14
C ASP A 309 19.42 37.69 -28.67
N GLY A 310 18.66 36.62 -28.43
CA GLY A 310 18.31 36.13 -27.09
C GLY A 310 17.39 37.04 -26.28
N ILE A 311 16.56 37.84 -26.94
CA ILE A 311 15.66 38.80 -26.30
C ILE A 311 14.34 38.11 -25.90
N GLU A 312 14.05 38.08 -24.61
CA GLU A 312 12.77 37.56 -24.09
C GLU A 312 11.66 38.59 -24.30
N ARG A 313 10.56 38.20 -24.94
CA ARG A 313 9.49 39.13 -25.36
C ARG A 313 8.15 38.80 -24.69
N PHE A 314 7.57 39.80 -24.04
CA PHE A 314 6.24 39.75 -23.45
C PHE A 314 5.27 40.59 -24.28
N GLY A 315 4.22 39.99 -24.82
CA GLY A 315 3.19 40.68 -25.60
C GLY A 315 1.93 40.95 -24.79
N ILE A 316 1.48 42.20 -24.76
CA ILE A 316 0.28 42.65 -24.06
C ILE A 316 -0.70 43.23 -25.08
N ALA A 317 -1.79 42.49 -25.32
CA ALA A 317 -2.88 42.89 -26.19
C ALA A 317 -3.94 43.67 -25.39
N VAL A 318 -4.23 44.90 -25.79
CA VAL A 318 -5.21 45.77 -25.14
C VAL A 318 -6.46 45.90 -26.02
N LEU A 319 -7.60 45.37 -25.58
CA LEU A 319 -8.82 45.34 -26.40
C LEU A 319 -9.68 46.61 -26.31
N GLY A 320 -9.14 47.71 -25.78
CA GLY A 320 -9.85 48.97 -25.55
C GLY A 320 -10.49 49.51 -26.83
N ASP A 321 -9.71 49.70 -27.90
CA ASP A 321 -10.22 50.21 -29.18
C ASP A 321 -11.22 49.25 -29.85
N TYR A 322 -10.93 47.95 -29.83
CA TYR A 322 -11.80 46.91 -30.40
C TYR A 322 -13.17 46.88 -29.72
N ASN A 323 -13.20 47.04 -28.39
CA ASN A 323 -14.43 47.12 -27.60
C ASN A 323 -15.19 48.43 -27.85
N ARG A 324 -14.50 49.57 -27.93
CA ARG A 324 -15.11 50.87 -28.25
C ARG A 324 -15.72 50.91 -29.65
N GLN A 325 -15.08 50.25 -30.63
CA GLN A 325 -15.53 50.21 -32.03
C GLN A 325 -16.48 49.04 -32.35
N ASN A 326 -16.83 48.18 -31.38
CA ASN A 326 -17.66 46.98 -31.58
C ASN A 326 -17.18 46.11 -32.77
N LYS A 327 -15.88 45.81 -32.84
CA LYS A 327 -15.28 44.98 -33.90
C LYS A 327 -15.81 43.55 -33.88
N SER A 328 -15.70 42.84 -35.01
CA SER A 328 -16.18 41.47 -35.09
C SER A 328 -15.30 40.52 -34.27
N PRO A 329 -15.83 39.39 -33.75
CA PRO A 329 -15.03 38.38 -33.06
C PRO A 329 -13.88 37.81 -33.91
N ALA A 330 -14.00 37.86 -35.24
CA ALA A 330 -12.95 37.42 -36.16
C ALA A 330 -11.75 38.38 -36.14
N ASP A 331 -12.02 39.70 -36.08
CA ASP A 331 -10.97 40.73 -36.02
C ASP A 331 -10.25 40.68 -34.68
N VAL A 332 -10.99 40.52 -33.57
CA VAL A 332 -10.40 40.34 -32.22
C VAL A 332 -9.47 39.12 -32.18
N LYS A 333 -9.89 38.01 -32.79
CA LYS A 333 -9.07 36.79 -32.84
C LYS A 333 -7.80 36.99 -33.67
N LYS A 334 -7.89 37.71 -34.79
CA LYS A 334 -6.75 38.00 -35.66
C LYS A 334 -5.70 38.85 -34.94
N PHE A 335 -6.12 39.89 -34.23
CA PHE A 335 -5.26 40.71 -33.39
C PHE A 335 -4.56 39.90 -32.29
N ILE A 336 -5.31 39.08 -31.55
CA ILE A 336 -4.73 38.22 -30.51
C ILE A 336 -3.66 37.29 -31.09
N GLN A 337 -3.91 36.69 -32.25
CA GLN A 337 -2.95 35.81 -32.94
C GLN A 337 -1.66 36.54 -33.35
N GLU A 338 -1.76 37.82 -33.72
CA GLU A 338 -0.60 38.65 -34.02
C GLU A 338 0.29 38.85 -32.77
N ILE A 339 -0.31 39.21 -31.63
CA ILE A 339 0.44 39.44 -30.39
C ILE A 339 0.96 38.13 -29.77
N GLU A 340 0.22 37.03 -29.92
CA GLU A 340 0.73 35.68 -29.63
C GLU A 340 1.99 35.38 -30.48
N GLY A 341 2.01 35.79 -31.76
CA GLY A 341 3.16 35.63 -32.64
C GLY A 341 4.41 36.44 -32.25
N ILE A 342 4.21 37.58 -31.56
CA ILE A 342 5.31 38.43 -31.05
C ILE A 342 5.95 37.84 -29.78
N SER A 343 5.12 37.20 -28.95
CA SER A 343 5.48 36.73 -27.61
C SER A 343 6.42 35.51 -27.65
N SER A 344 7.31 35.40 -26.66
CA SER A 344 8.22 34.26 -26.54
C SER A 344 7.49 32.99 -26.07
N LYS A 345 8.10 31.81 -26.29
CA LYS A 345 7.51 30.53 -25.87
C LYS A 345 8.03 30.14 -24.48
N PRO A 346 7.18 29.65 -23.56
CA PRO A 346 5.76 29.30 -23.75
C PRO A 346 4.82 30.51 -23.65
N LEU A 347 3.78 30.54 -24.51
CA LEU A 347 2.83 31.65 -24.60
C LEU A 347 2.06 31.93 -23.30
N LYS A 348 1.76 30.89 -22.52
CA LYS A 348 1.01 31.01 -21.25
C LYS A 348 1.63 32.00 -20.26
N ASP A 349 2.94 32.24 -20.38
CA ASP A 349 3.68 33.10 -19.46
C ASP A 349 4.10 34.44 -20.07
N HIS A 350 4.14 34.51 -21.40
CA HIS A 350 4.66 35.66 -22.15
C HIS A 350 3.58 36.48 -22.86
N PHE A 351 2.36 35.96 -22.95
CA PHE A 351 1.23 36.65 -23.59
C PHE A 351 0.16 37.03 -22.56
N PHE A 352 -0.27 38.29 -22.59
CA PHE A 352 -1.35 38.82 -21.77
C PHE A 352 -2.40 39.49 -22.64
N ASN A 353 -3.67 39.19 -22.37
CA ASN A 353 -4.80 39.81 -23.02
C ASN A 353 -5.61 40.60 -21.99
N VAL A 354 -5.87 41.87 -22.28
CA VAL A 354 -6.47 42.83 -21.37
C VAL A 354 -7.70 43.45 -22.02
N SER A 355 -8.79 43.60 -21.27
CA SER A 355 -10.06 44.11 -21.81
C SER A 355 -10.01 45.56 -22.28
N ASP A 356 -9.24 46.41 -21.60
CA ASP A 356 -9.09 47.83 -21.89
C ASP A 356 -7.80 48.37 -21.25
N GLU A 357 -7.49 49.65 -21.47
CA GLU A 357 -6.28 50.29 -20.96
C GLU A 357 -6.25 50.34 -19.42
N VAL A 358 -7.41 50.41 -18.75
CA VAL A 358 -7.49 50.47 -17.28
C VAL A 358 -7.12 49.13 -16.65
N ALA A 359 -7.53 48.03 -17.29
CA ALA A 359 -7.23 46.68 -16.82
C ALA A 359 -5.74 46.31 -16.91
N LEU A 360 -4.88 47.14 -17.52
CA LEU A 360 -3.41 46.96 -17.48
C LEU A 360 -2.87 46.96 -16.04
N LEU A 361 -3.49 47.71 -15.14
CA LEU A 361 -3.10 47.72 -13.72
C LEU A 361 -3.28 46.35 -13.05
N SER A 362 -4.24 45.54 -13.51
CA SER A 362 -4.50 44.21 -12.94
C SER A 362 -3.42 43.19 -13.28
N ILE A 363 -2.63 43.42 -14.33
CA ILE A 363 -1.59 42.49 -14.77
C ILE A 363 -0.19 42.86 -14.27
N VAL A 364 0.01 44.04 -13.65
CA VAL A 364 1.34 44.52 -13.23
C VAL A 364 2.04 43.53 -12.30
N ASP A 365 1.36 43.04 -11.27
CA ASP A 365 1.94 42.08 -10.32
C ASP A 365 2.27 40.76 -11.00
N THR A 366 1.38 40.28 -11.88
CA THR A 366 1.58 39.03 -12.61
C THR A 366 2.75 39.15 -13.58
N LEU A 367 2.78 40.19 -14.41
CA LEU A 367 3.84 40.49 -15.36
C LEU A 367 5.19 40.67 -14.65
N GLY A 368 5.23 41.46 -13.58
CA GLY A 368 6.42 41.65 -12.76
C GLY A 368 6.95 40.32 -12.22
N SER A 369 6.08 39.48 -11.65
CA SER A 369 6.48 38.17 -11.14
C SER A 369 7.10 37.25 -12.21
N LYS A 370 6.57 37.28 -13.44
CA LYS A 370 7.08 36.49 -14.58
C LYS A 370 8.42 37.01 -15.10
N ILE A 371 8.58 38.33 -15.16
CA ILE A 371 9.85 38.96 -15.58
C ILE A 371 10.94 38.71 -14.55
N PHE A 372 10.66 38.89 -13.26
CA PHE A 372 11.67 38.70 -12.21
C PHE A 372 12.03 37.23 -11.97
N ALA A 373 11.19 36.27 -12.37
CA ALA A 373 11.57 34.86 -12.41
C ALA A 373 12.77 34.59 -13.35
N LEU A 374 13.04 35.47 -14.33
CA LEU A 374 14.20 35.38 -15.20
C LEU A 374 15.52 35.75 -14.50
N GLU A 375 15.50 36.42 -13.34
CA GLU A 375 16.70 36.68 -12.51
C GLU A 375 17.21 35.41 -11.79
N ALA A 376 16.34 34.42 -11.65
CA ALA A 376 16.60 33.23 -10.85
C ALA A 376 16.84 31.97 -11.68
N THR A 377 16.42 31.99 -12.94
CA THR A 377 16.45 30.82 -13.82
C THR A 377 17.58 30.95 -14.86
N ILE A 378 18.29 29.84 -15.10
CA ILE A 378 19.32 29.78 -16.16
C ILE A 378 18.67 29.62 -17.56
N GLY A 379 17.39 29.25 -17.61
CA GLY A 379 16.60 29.05 -18.85
C GLY A 379 15.58 30.16 -19.14
N ASN A 380 14.96 30.13 -20.32
CA ASN A 380 13.93 31.09 -20.76
C ASN A 380 12.52 30.78 -20.17
N PHE A 381 12.45 30.09 -19.02
CA PHE A 381 11.18 29.62 -18.45
C PHE A 381 10.79 30.48 -17.25
N THR A 382 9.65 31.15 -17.35
CA THR A 382 9.17 32.19 -16.42
C THR A 382 8.19 31.67 -15.36
N SER A 383 7.96 30.35 -15.24
CA SER A 383 6.88 29.82 -14.39
C SER A 383 7.08 28.49 -13.66
N SER A 384 8.12 27.70 -13.96
CA SER A 384 8.36 26.44 -13.23
C SER A 384 9.57 26.58 -12.34
N PHE A 385 9.39 26.33 -11.04
CA PHE A 385 10.53 26.21 -10.12
C PHE A 385 11.26 24.90 -10.43
N GLU A 386 12.54 24.96 -10.75
CA GLU A 386 13.38 23.79 -10.91
C GLU A 386 13.90 23.33 -9.55
N MET A 387 14.91 24.01 -9.01
CA MET A 387 15.59 23.63 -7.76
C MET A 387 15.57 24.74 -6.70
N GLU A 388 15.07 25.92 -7.05
CA GLU A 388 15.02 27.13 -6.21
C GLU A 388 14.20 26.86 -4.93
N MET A 389 13.11 26.11 -5.07
CA MET A 389 12.21 25.69 -3.98
C MET A 389 12.46 24.24 -3.55
N SER A 390 13.64 23.67 -3.81
CA SER A 390 13.88 22.22 -3.67
C SER A 390 13.74 21.67 -2.24
N GLN A 391 13.98 22.48 -1.21
CA GLN A 391 14.01 22.05 0.20
C GLN A 391 14.90 20.81 0.43
N THR A 392 16.05 20.78 -0.23
CA THR A 392 17.01 19.68 -0.17
C THR A 392 17.49 19.43 1.25
N GLY A 393 17.54 18.16 1.64
CA GLY A 393 17.82 17.73 3.02
C GLY A 393 16.55 17.55 3.85
N PHE A 394 15.37 17.55 3.21
CA PHE A 394 14.09 17.21 3.85
C PHE A 394 14.14 15.81 4.49
N SER A 395 14.73 14.85 3.78
CA SER A 395 15.08 13.53 4.31
C SER A 395 16.50 13.17 3.87
N ILE A 396 17.19 12.35 4.65
CA ILE A 396 18.56 11.92 4.34
C ILE A 396 18.75 10.46 4.73
N HIS A 397 19.48 9.74 3.89
CA HIS A 397 20.00 8.41 4.18
C HIS A 397 21.51 8.34 3.92
N PRO A 398 22.32 7.96 4.92
CA PRO A 398 23.74 7.76 4.73
C PRO A 398 24.01 6.51 3.87
N LEU A 399 24.89 6.66 2.89
CA LEU A 399 25.37 5.59 2.02
C LEU A 399 26.84 5.30 2.31
N ARG A 400 27.40 4.23 1.74
CA ARG A 400 28.84 3.91 1.90
C ARG A 400 29.76 5.01 1.34
N ASP A 401 29.41 5.58 0.18
CA ASP A 401 30.25 6.55 -0.55
C ASP A 401 29.66 7.97 -0.62
N GLY A 402 28.64 8.27 0.18
CA GLY A 402 27.97 9.57 0.15
C GLY A 402 26.66 9.63 0.94
N MET A 403 25.79 10.55 0.55
CA MET A 403 24.49 10.78 1.17
C MET A 403 23.42 10.86 0.08
N LEU A 404 22.31 10.16 0.29
CA LEU A 404 21.09 10.35 -0.49
C LEU A 404 20.20 11.36 0.24
N MET A 405 19.84 12.46 -0.42
CA MET A 405 19.02 13.53 0.16
C MET A 405 17.72 13.68 -0.62
N GLY A 406 16.61 13.88 0.09
CA GLY A 406 15.33 14.22 -0.51
C GLY A 406 15.21 15.72 -0.81
N ALA A 407 14.62 16.05 -1.96
CA ALA A 407 14.37 17.41 -2.42
C ALA A 407 12.89 17.55 -2.87
N VAL A 408 12.00 17.67 -1.88
CA VAL A 408 10.54 17.57 -2.06
C VAL A 408 9.91 18.68 -2.90
N GLY A 409 10.48 19.89 -2.86
CA GLY A 409 9.91 21.05 -3.54
C GLY A 409 10.46 21.27 -4.95
N ALA A 410 11.36 20.40 -5.41
CA ALA A 410 11.91 20.48 -6.76
C ALA A 410 10.83 20.25 -7.83
N TYR A 411 10.97 20.91 -8.97
CA TYR A 411 10.11 20.77 -10.14
C TYR A 411 8.62 20.96 -9.82
N ASP A 412 8.26 22.11 -9.25
CA ASP A 412 6.89 22.44 -8.81
C ASP A 412 6.32 21.42 -7.80
N TRP A 413 7.12 21.08 -6.78
CA TRP A 413 6.80 20.08 -5.76
C TRP A 413 6.54 18.67 -6.29
N ASN A 414 6.92 18.37 -7.53
CA ASN A 414 6.97 17.00 -8.00
C ASN A 414 7.99 16.19 -7.19
N GLY A 415 9.11 16.83 -6.85
CA GLY A 415 10.17 16.33 -6.01
C GLY A 415 11.25 15.57 -6.79
N THR A 416 12.45 15.52 -6.23
CA THR A 416 13.59 14.73 -6.72
C THR A 416 14.44 14.27 -5.54
N VAL A 417 15.54 13.59 -5.84
CA VAL A 417 16.58 13.24 -4.87
C VAL A 417 17.91 13.85 -5.30
N VAL A 418 18.81 14.03 -4.35
CA VAL A 418 20.16 14.51 -4.58
C VAL A 418 21.12 13.48 -4.01
N LEU A 419 21.96 12.89 -4.86
CA LEU A 419 23.04 12.02 -4.43
C LEU A 419 24.30 12.88 -4.28
N GLN A 420 24.70 13.13 -3.03
CA GLN A 420 25.87 13.91 -2.69
C GLN A 420 27.03 12.98 -2.33
N THR A 421 28.05 12.92 -3.18
CA THR A 421 29.32 12.24 -2.89
C THR A 421 30.40 13.27 -2.51
N ALA A 422 31.59 12.80 -2.12
CA ALA A 422 32.72 13.68 -1.83
C ALA A 422 33.26 14.44 -3.06
N LYS A 423 32.98 13.96 -4.28
CA LYS A 423 33.52 14.50 -5.54
C LYS A 423 32.50 15.24 -6.38
N GLU A 424 31.24 14.81 -6.36
CA GLU A 424 30.17 15.34 -7.21
C GLU A 424 28.79 15.24 -6.57
N SER A 425 27.88 16.10 -7.02
CA SER A 425 26.45 16.07 -6.70
C SER A 425 25.67 15.67 -7.95
N VAL A 426 24.84 14.64 -7.84
CA VAL A 426 24.03 14.12 -8.94
C VAL A 426 22.56 14.37 -8.65
N ILE A 427 21.90 15.09 -9.56
CA ILE A 427 20.49 15.50 -9.43
C ILE A 427 19.73 14.97 -10.66
N PRO A 428 18.84 13.97 -10.51
CA PRO A 428 18.00 13.51 -11.61
C PRO A 428 17.00 14.57 -12.06
N GLY A 429 16.77 14.65 -13.37
CA GLY A 429 15.84 15.61 -13.98
C GLY A 429 14.35 15.28 -13.75
N LYS A 430 13.48 16.27 -14.01
CA LYS A 430 12.03 16.22 -13.76
C LYS A 430 11.34 14.93 -14.21
N THR A 431 11.69 14.40 -15.38
CA THR A 431 10.97 13.28 -16.01
C THR A 431 11.54 11.89 -15.68
N GLN A 432 12.63 11.81 -14.91
CA GLN A 432 13.38 10.56 -14.67
C GLN A 432 12.64 9.56 -13.78
N PHE A 433 11.76 10.02 -12.89
CA PHE A 433 10.98 9.18 -11.97
C PHE A 433 9.58 8.80 -12.51
N TYR A 434 9.36 8.96 -13.81
CA TYR A 434 8.11 8.59 -14.47
C TYR A 434 8.31 7.34 -15.34
N ASP A 435 7.27 6.52 -15.41
CA ASP A 435 7.22 5.46 -16.42
C ASP A 435 6.59 6.00 -17.72
N PRO A 436 7.36 6.16 -18.81
CA PRO A 436 6.87 6.74 -20.06
C PRO A 436 5.73 5.95 -20.69
N LYS A 437 5.59 4.65 -20.37
CA LYS A 437 4.58 3.78 -20.97
C LYS A 437 3.24 3.85 -20.25
N SER A 438 3.25 4.03 -18.93
CA SER A 438 2.04 3.99 -18.10
C SER A 438 1.54 5.37 -17.65
N GLU A 439 2.40 6.39 -17.68
CA GLU A 439 2.10 7.74 -17.14
C GLU A 439 2.14 8.83 -18.23
N ALA A 440 1.94 8.45 -19.50
CA ALA A 440 1.86 9.39 -20.62
C ALA A 440 0.66 10.35 -20.45
N GLY A 441 0.95 11.66 -20.32
CA GLY A 441 -0.07 12.71 -20.17
C GLY A 441 -0.37 13.16 -18.73
N TYR A 442 0.40 12.72 -17.73
CA TYR A 442 0.28 13.22 -16.35
C TYR A 442 0.97 14.58 -16.19
N GLU A 443 0.23 15.61 -15.73
CA GLU A 443 0.76 16.98 -15.58
C GLU A 443 1.60 17.21 -14.31
N GLY A 444 1.85 16.17 -13.48
CA GLY A 444 2.95 16.19 -12.52
C GLY A 444 2.86 17.26 -11.43
N LEU A 445 1.72 17.42 -10.76
CA LEU A 445 1.56 18.42 -9.70
C LEU A 445 1.73 17.81 -8.30
N ALA A 446 2.70 18.33 -7.54
CA ALA A 446 2.84 18.16 -6.09
C ALA A 446 2.90 16.70 -5.56
N GLY A 447 3.77 15.86 -6.15
CA GLY A 447 4.00 14.47 -5.73
C GLY A 447 4.79 14.29 -4.42
N TYR A 448 5.61 15.28 -4.07
CA TYR A 448 6.53 15.26 -2.91
C TYR A 448 7.50 14.08 -2.94
N LEU A 449 8.04 13.75 -4.12
CA LEU A 449 9.09 12.74 -4.21
C LEU A 449 10.33 13.18 -3.42
N GLY A 450 10.94 12.25 -2.69
CA GLY A 450 12.03 12.55 -1.76
C GLY A 450 11.56 12.92 -0.35
N TYR A 451 10.27 12.74 -0.04
CA TYR A 451 9.76 13.00 1.32
C TYR A 451 10.47 12.13 2.36
N ASP A 452 10.72 10.87 2.03
CA ASP A 452 11.65 10.00 2.74
C ASP A 452 12.47 9.19 1.74
N VAL A 453 13.72 8.89 2.13
CA VAL A 453 14.69 8.18 1.31
C VAL A 453 15.42 7.11 2.13
N LYS A 454 15.64 5.95 1.53
CA LYS A 454 16.40 4.82 2.08
C LYS A 454 17.16 4.11 0.97
N SER A 455 18.10 3.24 1.34
CA SER A 455 18.66 2.25 0.43
C SER A 455 18.47 0.83 0.97
N ALA A 456 18.57 -0.14 0.06
CA ALA A 456 18.56 -1.56 0.35
C ALA A 456 19.77 -2.22 -0.30
N THR A 457 20.53 -2.98 0.48
CA THR A 457 21.68 -3.73 0.00
C THR A 457 21.23 -5.08 -0.53
N THR A 458 21.52 -5.37 -1.79
CA THR A 458 21.19 -6.66 -2.42
C THR A 458 22.44 -7.30 -3.02
N ARG A 459 22.37 -8.59 -3.35
CA ARG A 459 23.48 -9.31 -4.01
C ARG A 459 23.86 -8.72 -5.37
N ASP A 460 22.91 -8.07 -6.04
CA ASP A 460 23.09 -7.43 -7.35
C ASP A 460 23.50 -5.95 -7.24
N GLY A 461 23.81 -5.46 -6.03
CA GLY A 461 24.16 -4.07 -5.74
C GLY A 461 23.12 -3.32 -4.91
N GLU A 462 23.33 -2.02 -4.73
CA GLU A 462 22.47 -1.16 -3.92
C GLU A 462 21.21 -0.72 -4.71
N LEU A 463 20.07 -0.76 -4.04
CA LEU A 463 18.81 -0.21 -4.54
C LEU A 463 18.46 1.05 -3.74
N TYR A 464 18.11 2.12 -4.43
CA TYR A 464 17.63 3.34 -3.81
C TYR A 464 16.10 3.33 -3.75
N ILE A 465 15.56 3.86 -2.67
CA ILE A 465 14.13 3.83 -2.37
C ILE A 465 13.72 5.25 -1.98
N THR A 466 12.67 5.77 -2.63
CA THR A 466 12.12 7.08 -2.32
C THR A 466 10.60 7.04 -2.20
N GLY A 467 10.09 7.76 -1.21
CA GLY A 467 8.67 7.99 -0.99
C GLY A 467 8.15 9.21 -1.72
N ALA A 468 6.92 9.13 -2.24
CA ALA A 468 6.16 10.24 -2.82
C ALA A 468 4.72 10.19 -2.30
N PRO A 469 4.48 10.60 -1.04
CA PRO A 469 3.22 10.35 -0.33
C PRO A 469 2.01 11.13 -0.87
N ARG A 470 2.23 12.19 -1.66
CA ARG A 470 1.17 12.98 -2.29
C ARG A 470 0.88 12.58 -3.74
N PHE A 471 1.68 11.69 -4.32
CA PHE A 471 1.45 11.23 -5.68
C PHE A 471 0.06 10.64 -5.84
N ASN A 472 -0.71 11.17 -6.80
CA ASN A 472 -2.11 10.81 -7.04
C ASN A 472 -2.99 10.82 -5.76
N HIS A 473 -2.61 11.61 -4.74
CA HIS A 473 -3.24 11.71 -3.43
C HIS A 473 -3.31 10.40 -2.62
N THR A 474 -2.89 9.27 -3.18
CA THR A 474 -2.81 7.95 -2.49
C THR A 474 -1.42 7.67 -1.95
N GLY A 475 -0.39 8.24 -2.58
CA GLY A 475 1.01 7.97 -2.29
C GLY A 475 1.59 6.81 -3.10
N ARG A 476 2.91 6.82 -3.29
CA ARG A 476 3.70 5.72 -3.89
C ARG A 476 5.11 5.66 -3.31
N VAL A 477 5.75 4.51 -3.47
CA VAL A 477 7.18 4.30 -3.20
C VAL A 477 7.84 3.79 -4.47
N ILE A 478 8.99 4.37 -4.82
CA ILE A 478 9.74 4.03 -6.03
C ILE A 478 11.06 3.40 -5.62
N ILE A 479 11.36 2.24 -6.17
CA ILE A 479 12.63 1.51 -6.01
C ILE A 479 13.37 1.58 -7.33
N TYR A 480 14.61 2.07 -7.30
CA TYR A 480 15.37 2.40 -8.50
C TYR A 480 16.88 2.24 -8.30
N ARG A 481 17.60 2.27 -9.42
CA ARG A 481 19.07 2.36 -9.47
C ARG A 481 19.45 3.66 -10.17
N LEU A 482 20.53 4.28 -9.72
CA LEU A 482 21.10 5.48 -10.34
C LEU A 482 22.27 5.07 -11.24
N ASN A 483 22.28 5.58 -12.47
CA ASN A 483 23.41 5.47 -13.39
C ASN A 483 23.77 6.88 -13.89
N GLY A 484 24.62 7.59 -13.15
CA GLY A 484 24.75 9.03 -13.32
C GLY A 484 23.42 9.72 -12.98
N SER A 485 22.98 10.66 -13.82
CA SER A 485 21.68 11.35 -13.67
C SER A 485 20.47 10.53 -14.10
N ASP A 486 20.68 9.39 -14.77
CA ASP A 486 19.59 8.55 -15.28
C ASP A 486 19.08 7.60 -14.21
N VAL A 487 17.75 7.55 -14.08
CA VAL A 487 17.05 6.71 -13.11
C VAL A 487 16.48 5.48 -13.80
N VAL A 488 16.90 4.31 -13.35
CA VAL A 488 16.34 3.03 -13.80
C VAL A 488 15.40 2.51 -12.72
N ILE A 489 14.09 2.67 -12.95
CA ILE A 489 13.06 2.19 -12.03
C ILE A 489 12.99 0.67 -12.06
N SER A 490 13.21 0.04 -10.90
CA SER A 490 13.08 -1.41 -10.71
C SER A 490 11.65 -1.80 -10.38
N GLN A 491 11.00 -1.05 -9.48
CA GLN A 491 9.65 -1.34 -8.99
C GLN A 491 8.96 -0.08 -8.46
N ILE A 492 7.62 -0.05 -8.56
CA ILE A 492 6.77 0.99 -7.96
C ILE A 492 5.72 0.30 -7.08
N LEU A 493 5.68 0.68 -5.80
CA LEU A 493 4.65 0.28 -4.84
C LEU A 493 3.61 1.40 -4.73
N LYS A 494 2.31 1.07 -4.80
CA LYS A 494 1.22 2.05 -4.83
C LYS A 494 0.40 1.99 -3.54
N GLY A 495 0.06 3.15 -3.00
CA GLY A 495 -0.85 3.26 -1.86
C GLY A 495 -2.29 2.91 -2.25
N GLU A 496 -3.03 2.30 -1.32
CA GLU A 496 -4.37 1.78 -1.56
C GLU A 496 -5.48 2.81 -1.29
N GLN A 497 -5.24 3.75 -0.38
CA GLN A 497 -6.24 4.70 0.13
C GLN A 497 -5.78 6.15 -0.09
N ILE A 498 -6.69 6.98 -0.60
CA ILE A 498 -6.48 8.43 -0.74
C ILE A 498 -6.29 9.09 0.63
N GLY A 499 -5.34 10.01 0.75
CA GLY A 499 -5.03 10.71 1.98
C GLY A 499 -4.26 9.89 3.02
N SER A 500 -3.99 8.61 2.77
CA SER A 500 -3.28 7.74 3.72
C SER A 500 -1.82 8.12 3.96
N TYR A 501 -1.27 8.95 3.07
CA TYR A 501 0.12 9.42 3.10
C TYR A 501 1.13 8.26 2.97
N PHE A 502 0.77 7.22 2.20
CA PHE A 502 1.59 6.03 1.96
C PHE A 502 2.95 6.38 1.36
N GLY A 503 4.03 5.91 1.99
CA GLY A 503 5.39 6.21 1.55
C GLY A 503 5.97 7.48 2.17
N SER A 504 5.36 8.02 3.23
CA SER A 504 5.90 9.15 3.99
C SER A 504 6.97 8.76 5.01
N VAL A 505 7.01 7.48 5.39
CA VAL A 505 8.00 6.90 6.29
C VAL A 505 8.42 5.56 5.71
N LEU A 506 9.72 5.38 5.53
CA LEU A 506 10.35 4.20 4.96
C LEU A 506 11.39 3.70 5.94
N GLN A 507 11.48 2.38 6.10
CA GLN A 507 12.59 1.79 6.84
C GLN A 507 12.99 0.46 6.21
N THR A 508 14.28 0.33 5.90
CA THR A 508 14.89 -0.93 5.50
C THR A 508 15.54 -1.59 6.71
N ILE A 509 15.48 -2.92 6.77
CA ILE A 509 16.08 -3.68 7.87
C ILE A 509 16.62 -5.02 7.35
N ASP A 510 17.82 -5.35 7.80
CA ASP A 510 18.43 -6.67 7.77
C ASP A 510 18.05 -7.36 9.07
N ILE A 511 17.24 -8.43 9.01
CA ILE A 511 16.74 -9.11 10.21
C ILE A 511 17.73 -10.16 10.69
N ASP A 512 18.34 -10.94 9.81
CA ASP A 512 19.22 -12.05 10.17
C ASP A 512 20.72 -11.70 10.26
N LYS A 513 21.07 -10.42 10.07
CA LYS A 513 22.41 -9.85 10.20
C LYS A 513 23.39 -10.42 9.16
N ASP A 514 22.91 -10.67 7.94
CA ASP A 514 23.72 -11.19 6.83
C ASP A 514 24.32 -10.10 5.91
N ASP A 515 24.20 -8.82 6.32
CA ASP A 515 24.56 -7.59 5.60
C ASP A 515 23.66 -7.26 4.38
N TYR A 516 22.62 -8.06 4.10
CA TYR A 516 21.63 -7.81 3.05
C TYR A 516 20.30 -7.37 3.64
N THR A 517 19.57 -6.54 2.89
CA THR A 517 18.26 -6.05 3.33
C THR A 517 17.19 -7.12 3.09
N ASP A 518 16.52 -7.54 4.16
CA ASP A 518 15.40 -8.49 4.10
C ASP A 518 14.07 -7.80 3.82
N LEU A 519 13.80 -6.72 4.56
CA LEU A 519 12.49 -6.08 4.60
C LEU A 519 12.55 -4.59 4.27
N LEU A 520 11.46 -4.11 3.67
CA LEU A 520 11.10 -2.71 3.55
C LEU A 520 9.75 -2.50 4.25
N LEU A 521 9.75 -1.65 5.27
CA LEU A 521 8.56 -1.19 5.96
C LEU A 521 8.13 0.16 5.38
N VAL A 522 6.85 0.27 5.02
CA VAL A 522 6.26 1.49 4.46
C VAL A 522 5.12 1.98 5.34
N GLY A 523 5.29 3.16 5.92
CA GLY A 523 4.29 3.83 6.74
C GLY A 523 3.22 4.54 5.92
N ALA A 524 1.98 4.43 6.38
CA ALA A 524 0.82 5.20 5.96
C ALA A 524 0.10 5.76 7.21
N PRO A 525 0.70 6.74 7.90
CA PRO A 525 0.24 7.18 9.21
C PRO A 525 -1.16 7.83 9.20
N MET A 526 -1.62 8.33 8.05
CA MET A 526 -2.96 8.94 7.91
C MET A 526 -3.98 7.94 7.35
N PHE A 527 -3.67 6.64 7.31
CA PHE A 527 -4.62 5.63 6.88
C PHE A 527 -5.85 5.61 7.79
N MET A 528 -7.03 5.74 7.19
CA MET A 528 -8.31 5.71 7.89
C MET A 528 -8.74 4.28 8.19
N GLY A 529 -8.97 4.00 9.47
CA GLY A 529 -9.46 2.73 9.99
C GLY A 529 -10.95 2.49 9.72
N PRO A 530 -11.49 1.31 10.11
CA PRO A 530 -12.90 0.98 9.92
C PRO A 530 -13.87 1.93 10.62
N GLU A 531 -13.42 2.58 11.71
CA GLU A 531 -14.23 3.53 12.49
C GLU A 531 -14.11 4.98 11.98
N ARG A 532 -13.45 5.19 10.82
CA ARG A 532 -13.13 6.52 10.24
C ARG A 532 -12.22 7.38 11.12
N ASP A 533 -11.40 6.72 11.91
CA ASP A 533 -10.32 7.27 12.71
C ASP A 533 -9.01 7.27 11.92
N GLU A 534 -8.11 8.24 12.17
CA GLU A 534 -6.75 8.25 11.60
C GLU A 534 -5.88 7.21 12.32
N GLN A 535 -6.22 5.93 12.15
CA GLN A 535 -5.58 4.81 12.82
C GLN A 535 -4.09 4.73 12.46
N GLY A 536 -3.78 4.88 11.17
CA GLY A 536 -2.46 4.64 10.61
C GLY A 536 -2.15 3.15 10.43
N GLN A 537 -1.25 2.84 9.50
CA GLN A 537 -0.91 1.48 9.12
C GLN A 537 0.53 1.37 8.61
N VAL A 538 1.18 0.22 8.80
CA VAL A 538 2.54 -0.05 8.27
C VAL A 538 2.54 -1.33 7.45
N TYR A 539 2.96 -1.22 6.20
CA TYR A 539 3.06 -2.32 5.24
C TYR A 539 4.44 -2.95 5.31
N VAL A 540 4.51 -4.28 5.45
CA VAL A 540 5.76 -5.03 5.48
C VAL A 540 5.95 -5.69 4.12
N TYR A 541 7.04 -5.33 3.45
CA TYR A 541 7.44 -5.92 2.18
C TYR A 541 8.73 -6.71 2.33
N LYS A 542 8.74 -7.93 1.82
CA LYS A 542 9.90 -8.83 1.85
C LYS A 542 10.63 -8.83 0.52
N LEU A 543 11.95 -8.73 0.56
CA LEU A 543 12.78 -8.79 -0.63
C LEU A 543 12.86 -10.24 -1.15
N ASN A 544 12.49 -10.44 -2.41
CA ASN A 544 12.60 -11.74 -3.07
C ASN A 544 13.97 -11.93 -3.75
N GLN A 545 14.26 -13.16 -4.19
CA GLN A 545 15.51 -13.50 -4.89
C GLN A 545 15.73 -12.75 -6.22
N LYS A 546 14.71 -12.08 -6.76
CA LYS A 546 14.81 -11.27 -7.99
C LYS A 546 15.06 -9.79 -7.70
N GLY A 547 15.28 -9.41 -6.42
CA GLY A 547 15.47 -8.02 -6.02
C GLY A 547 14.18 -7.19 -6.05
N GLN A 548 13.01 -7.82 -5.90
CA GLN A 548 11.71 -7.14 -5.83
C GLN A 548 11.08 -7.33 -4.45
N PHE A 549 10.42 -6.29 -3.98
CA PHE A 549 9.71 -6.25 -2.69
C PHE A 549 8.28 -6.78 -2.87
N GLU A 550 7.96 -7.89 -2.21
CA GLU A 550 6.62 -8.50 -2.20
C GLU A 550 5.92 -8.21 -0.88
N HIS A 551 4.66 -7.78 -0.94
CA HIS A 551 3.86 -7.52 0.27
C HIS A 551 3.62 -8.83 1.03
N GLU A 552 4.00 -8.86 2.31
CA GLU A 552 3.87 -10.05 3.16
C GLU A 552 2.63 -9.94 4.06
N PHE A 553 2.56 -8.88 4.87
CA PHE A 553 1.43 -8.56 5.74
C PHE A 553 1.45 -7.08 6.14
N THR A 554 0.50 -6.68 6.99
CA THR A 554 0.34 -5.27 7.37
C THR A 554 0.08 -5.13 8.86
N LEU A 555 0.92 -4.34 9.52
CA LEU A 555 0.87 -4.08 10.96
C LEU A 555 -0.13 -2.96 11.29
N LYS A 556 -0.83 -3.11 12.41
CA LYS A 556 -1.87 -2.19 12.89
C LYS A 556 -1.70 -1.93 14.39
N PRO A 557 -2.08 -0.74 14.89
CA PRO A 557 -2.08 -0.47 16.31
C PRO A 557 -3.19 -1.24 17.03
N LYS A 558 -3.15 -1.25 18.36
CA LYS A 558 -4.21 -1.81 19.19
C LYS A 558 -5.53 -1.07 18.91
N ASN A 559 -6.65 -1.81 18.88
CA ASN A 559 -7.98 -1.19 18.75
C ASN A 559 -8.23 -0.25 19.94
N GLN A 560 -8.42 1.03 19.65
CA GLN A 560 -8.73 2.05 20.63
C GLN A 560 -10.25 2.26 20.65
N LEU A 561 -10.88 2.19 21.82
CA LEU A 561 -12.26 2.62 21.94
C LEU A 561 -12.28 4.14 21.98
N CYS A 562 -12.89 4.73 20.96
CA CYS A 562 -13.31 6.12 20.98
C CYS A 562 -14.26 6.38 22.15
N CYS A 563 -13.73 6.94 23.24
CA CYS A 563 -14.44 7.46 24.41
C CYS A 563 -15.48 6.51 25.04
N PRO A 564 -15.25 6.00 26.26
CA PRO A 564 -16.30 5.31 27.01
C PRO A 564 -17.52 6.23 27.14
N LYS A 565 -18.73 5.71 26.85
CA LYS A 565 -19.99 6.47 26.97
C LYS A 565 -20.07 7.14 28.35
N GLY A 566 -19.96 8.47 28.39
CA GLY A 566 -20.07 9.27 29.61
C GLY A 566 -18.93 10.26 29.90
N SER A 567 -17.85 10.30 29.10
CA SER A 567 -16.82 11.35 29.24
C SER A 567 -17.25 12.64 28.54
N SER A 568 -17.34 13.74 29.29
CA SER A 568 -17.73 15.07 28.81
C SER A 568 -16.59 15.85 28.14
N ASP A 569 -15.41 15.24 27.98
CA ASP A 569 -14.17 15.91 27.55
C ASP A 569 -13.66 15.45 26.15
N CYS A 570 -14.49 14.73 25.40
CA CYS A 570 -14.12 14.18 24.09
C CYS A 570 -14.62 15.06 22.94
N ASN A 571 -13.83 16.06 22.54
CA ASN A 571 -14.10 16.91 21.37
C ASN A 571 -13.15 16.64 20.18
N GLU A 572 -12.21 15.68 20.26
CA GLU A 572 -11.22 15.41 19.20
C GLU A 572 -11.42 14.04 18.51
N PRO A 573 -11.20 13.93 17.19
CA PRO A 573 -11.34 12.67 16.46
C PRO A 573 -10.27 11.66 16.91
N CYS A 574 -10.68 10.40 17.05
CA CYS A 574 -9.78 9.31 17.35
C CYS A 574 -8.79 9.10 16.19
N GLY A 575 -7.54 8.79 16.53
CA GLY A 575 -6.52 8.41 15.56
C GLY A 575 -5.16 8.26 16.24
N ALA A 576 -4.49 7.14 16.04
CA ALA A 576 -3.19 6.87 16.64
C ALA A 576 -2.02 7.41 15.78
N ARG A 577 -2.27 7.60 14.48
CA ARG A 577 -1.25 7.80 13.44
C ARG A 577 -0.10 6.80 13.53
N PHE A 578 -0.45 5.53 13.69
CA PHE A 578 0.52 4.44 13.74
C PHE A 578 1.35 4.39 12.46
N GLY A 579 2.68 4.30 12.60
CA GLY A 579 3.61 4.38 11.48
C GLY A 579 4.12 5.79 11.19
N THR A 580 3.95 6.76 12.11
CA THR A 580 4.56 8.10 11.98
C THR A 580 6.07 8.07 12.13
N ALA A 581 6.59 7.10 12.89
CA ALA A 581 8.02 6.80 12.99
C ALA A 581 8.20 5.29 12.94
N ILE A 582 9.21 4.83 12.20
CA ILE A 582 9.62 3.43 12.13
C ILE A 582 11.13 3.42 12.30
N ALA A 583 11.61 2.72 13.32
CA ALA A 583 13.04 2.57 13.58
C ALA A 583 13.40 1.09 13.54
N ALA A 584 14.41 0.74 12.74
CA ALA A 584 15.12 -0.52 12.95
C ALA A 584 15.90 -0.37 14.25
N VAL A 585 15.65 -1.28 15.17
CA VAL A 585 16.40 -1.36 16.42
C VAL A 585 17.21 -2.65 16.38
N LEU A 586 18.43 -2.60 16.90
CA LEU A 586 19.22 -3.82 16.99
C LEU A 586 18.52 -4.80 17.94
N ASP A 587 18.85 -6.07 17.78
CA ASP A 587 18.39 -7.20 18.57
C ASP A 587 18.26 -6.89 20.08
N LEU A 588 17.02 -6.67 20.54
CA LEU A 588 16.74 -6.28 21.92
C LEU A 588 16.73 -7.51 22.85
N ASN A 589 16.40 -8.69 22.33
CA ASN A 589 16.18 -9.90 23.12
C ASN A 589 17.34 -10.92 23.03
N LEU A 590 18.38 -10.57 22.29
CA LEU A 590 19.59 -11.36 22.03
C LEU A 590 19.28 -12.74 21.42
N ASP A 591 18.27 -12.83 20.55
CA ASP A 591 17.91 -14.07 19.85
C ASP A 591 18.61 -14.25 18.49
N GLY A 592 19.42 -13.27 18.09
CA GLY A 592 20.15 -13.25 16.84
C GLY A 592 19.51 -12.38 15.77
N PHE A 593 18.25 -11.97 15.92
CA PHE A 593 17.50 -11.22 14.90
C PHE A 593 17.30 -9.75 15.30
N ASN A 594 17.39 -8.84 14.32
CA ASN A 594 17.08 -7.42 14.58
C ASN A 594 15.58 -7.18 14.71
N ASP A 595 15.23 -6.14 15.47
CA ASP A 595 13.88 -5.82 15.89
C ASP A 595 13.39 -4.49 15.30
N VAL A 596 12.11 -4.17 15.47
CA VAL A 596 11.51 -2.92 14.96
C VAL A 596 10.67 -2.23 16.03
N ALA A 597 10.84 -0.91 16.11
CA ALA A 597 10.00 -0.02 16.91
C ALA A 597 9.14 0.88 16.01
N ILE A 598 7.83 0.96 16.29
CA ILE A 598 6.86 1.74 15.51
C ILE A 598 6.12 2.73 16.42
N GLY A 599 6.14 4.00 16.04
CA GLY A 599 5.52 5.10 16.76
C GLY A 599 4.06 5.36 16.39
N ALA A 600 3.26 5.70 17.40
CA ALA A 600 1.86 6.13 17.30
C ALA A 600 1.64 7.39 18.16
N PRO A 601 2.14 8.55 17.73
CA PRO A 601 2.19 9.75 18.56
C PRO A 601 0.82 10.32 18.97
N LEU A 602 -0.25 10.02 18.23
CA LEU A 602 -1.58 10.56 18.55
C LEU A 602 -2.41 9.64 19.46
N GLU A 603 -1.89 8.46 19.80
CA GLU A 603 -2.54 7.52 20.71
C GLU A 603 -2.84 8.14 22.10
N ASN A 604 -3.93 7.70 22.74
CA ASN A 604 -4.32 8.09 24.10
C ASN A 604 -4.47 9.61 24.32
N ASN A 605 -5.22 10.30 23.43
CA ASN A 605 -5.45 11.74 23.48
C ASN A 605 -4.15 12.55 23.29
N HIS A 606 -3.43 12.27 22.20
CA HIS A 606 -2.20 12.96 21.82
C HIS A 606 -1.03 12.80 22.80
N LYS A 607 -1.12 11.83 23.71
CA LYS A 607 -0.02 11.46 24.61
C LYS A 607 1.04 10.68 23.84
N GLY A 608 0.60 9.71 23.04
CA GLY A 608 1.41 8.87 22.18
C GLY A 608 1.78 7.51 22.79
N GLY A 609 2.39 6.67 21.96
CA GLY A 609 2.82 5.32 22.30
C GLY A 609 3.76 4.73 21.26
N VAL A 610 4.51 3.69 21.65
CA VAL A 610 5.44 2.96 20.78
C VAL A 610 5.20 1.47 20.90
N TYR A 611 5.30 0.76 19.78
CA TYR A 611 5.11 -0.69 19.66
C TYR A 611 6.42 -1.35 19.26
N ILE A 612 6.82 -2.41 19.96
CA ILE A 612 8.02 -3.21 19.67
C ILE A 612 7.60 -4.52 19.02
N TYR A 613 8.27 -4.87 17.92
CA TYR A 613 8.07 -6.08 17.14
C TYR A 613 9.40 -6.83 17.04
N HIS A 614 9.37 -8.13 17.34
CA HIS A 614 10.57 -8.96 17.22
C HIS A 614 10.78 -9.50 15.81
N GLY A 615 12.06 -9.64 15.45
CA GLY A 615 12.49 -10.44 14.30
C GLY A 615 12.10 -11.92 14.45
N ASP A 616 11.87 -12.58 13.32
CA ASP A 616 11.77 -14.04 13.22
C ASP A 616 12.36 -14.48 11.87
N LYS A 617 13.58 -15.03 11.91
CA LYS A 617 14.34 -15.47 10.72
C LYS A 617 14.61 -14.30 9.79
N THR A 618 13.87 -14.19 8.68
CA THR A 618 14.04 -13.15 7.67
C THR A 618 12.76 -12.29 7.56
N SER A 619 11.92 -12.28 8.60
CA SER A 619 10.66 -11.53 8.66
C SER A 619 10.41 -11.02 10.10
N LEU A 620 9.23 -10.46 10.36
CA LEU A 620 8.81 -9.95 11.67
C LEU A 620 7.64 -10.76 12.23
N LYS A 621 7.53 -10.84 13.56
CA LYS A 621 6.32 -11.35 14.22
C LYS A 621 5.19 -10.34 14.04
N GLU A 622 4.02 -10.79 13.57
CA GLU A 622 2.87 -9.89 13.31
C GLU A 622 2.31 -9.25 14.60
N LYS A 623 2.45 -9.92 15.73
CA LYS A 623 1.99 -9.42 17.03
C LYS A 623 3.12 -8.68 17.73
N PHE A 624 2.86 -7.45 18.16
CA PHE A 624 3.79 -6.69 19.01
C PHE A 624 4.02 -7.41 20.35
N VAL A 625 5.25 -7.33 20.84
CA VAL A 625 5.68 -7.96 22.11
C VAL A 625 5.59 -7.01 23.29
N GLN A 626 5.74 -5.71 23.03
CA GLN A 626 5.66 -4.67 24.05
C GLN A 626 5.02 -3.41 23.48
N HIS A 627 4.20 -2.76 24.31
CA HIS A 627 3.64 -1.43 24.06
C HIS A 627 4.11 -0.49 25.16
N ILE A 628 4.76 0.61 24.77
CA ILE A 628 5.31 1.63 25.66
C ILE A 628 4.40 2.86 25.53
N PRO A 629 3.44 3.08 26.45
CA PRO A 629 2.64 4.29 26.46
C PRO A 629 3.49 5.48 26.91
N ALA A 630 3.10 6.69 26.51
CA ALA A 630 3.71 7.90 27.06
C ALA A 630 3.60 7.93 28.59
N GLY A 631 4.73 8.16 29.27
CA GLY A 631 4.77 8.35 30.72
C GLY A 631 4.01 9.63 31.15
N GLY A 632 3.67 9.75 32.44
CA GLY A 632 2.94 10.90 32.99
C GLY A 632 3.69 12.25 32.97
N SER A 633 4.87 12.32 32.34
CA SER A 633 5.57 13.58 32.05
C SER A 633 4.79 14.35 30.98
N GLY A 634 4.74 15.68 31.06
CA GLY A 634 3.97 16.56 30.16
C GLY A 634 4.35 16.55 28.67
N THR A 635 5.02 15.50 28.19
CA THR A 635 5.37 15.23 26.80
C THR A 635 4.11 14.84 26.03
N LYS A 636 3.89 15.48 24.87
CA LYS A 636 2.85 15.09 23.91
C LYS A 636 3.50 14.42 22.71
N PHE A 637 2.72 13.73 21.87
CA PHE A 637 3.23 13.11 20.65
C PHE A 637 4.41 12.15 20.87
N PHE A 638 4.42 11.44 21.99
CA PHE A 638 5.45 10.46 22.31
C PHE A 638 5.48 9.36 21.24
N GLY A 639 6.65 9.09 20.68
CA GLY A 639 6.80 8.18 19.54
C GLY A 639 6.77 8.89 18.18
N GLN A 640 6.87 10.22 18.14
CA GLN A 640 7.04 10.95 16.87
C GLN A 640 8.42 10.75 16.23
N SER A 641 9.43 10.42 17.05
CA SER A 641 10.77 10.04 16.59
C SER A 641 11.34 8.97 17.50
N ILE A 642 12.08 8.02 16.92
CA ILE A 642 12.61 6.85 17.62
C ILE A 642 14.00 6.54 17.06
N HIS A 643 14.93 6.18 17.94
CA HIS A 643 16.25 5.70 17.54
C HIS A 643 16.77 4.68 18.56
N GLY A 644 17.34 3.56 18.11
CA GLY A 644 17.81 2.51 19.02
C GLY A 644 18.79 1.55 18.35
N VAL A 645 20.02 1.99 18.12
CA VAL A 645 21.07 1.19 17.47
C VAL A 645 22.34 1.09 18.30
N MET A 646 22.33 1.66 19.51
CA MET A 646 23.49 1.71 20.38
C MET A 646 23.13 1.28 21.80
N ASP A 647 24.04 0.54 22.41
CA ASP A 647 24.11 0.38 23.85
C ASP A 647 24.65 1.68 24.48
N LEU A 648 23.84 2.33 25.31
CA LEU A 648 24.18 3.59 25.96
C LEU A 648 24.64 3.44 27.42
N ASN A 649 24.34 2.34 28.11
CA ASN A 649 24.79 2.11 29.51
C ASN A 649 26.03 1.18 29.62
N GLY A 650 26.41 0.50 28.55
CA GLY A 650 27.53 -0.44 28.49
C GLY A 650 27.20 -1.87 28.95
N ASP A 651 25.93 -2.27 29.00
CA ASP A 651 25.51 -3.61 29.44
C ASP A 651 25.49 -4.67 28.33
N GLY A 652 25.78 -4.28 27.08
CA GLY A 652 25.80 -5.16 25.92
C GLY A 652 24.45 -5.29 25.20
N ILE A 653 23.41 -4.60 25.63
CA ILE A 653 22.09 -4.58 24.98
C ILE A 653 21.82 -3.20 24.39
N THR A 654 21.10 -3.17 23.28
CA THR A 654 20.74 -1.91 22.63
C THR A 654 19.64 -1.18 23.38
N ASP A 655 19.81 0.13 23.57
CA ASP A 655 18.84 0.98 24.24
C ASP A 655 17.94 1.73 23.25
N VAL A 656 16.75 2.13 23.69
CA VAL A 656 15.75 2.79 22.84
C VAL A 656 15.50 4.22 23.30
N THR A 657 15.76 5.18 22.42
CA THR A 657 15.42 6.59 22.63
C THR A 657 14.15 6.94 21.88
N ILE A 658 13.19 7.57 22.57
CA ILE A 658 11.90 7.99 22.03
C ILE A 658 11.71 9.49 22.25
N GLY A 659 11.48 10.22 21.17
CA GLY A 659 11.16 11.64 21.17
C GLY A 659 9.65 11.91 21.20
N GLY A 660 9.30 13.06 21.75
CA GLY A 660 7.97 13.64 21.77
C GLY A 660 8.05 15.15 21.87
N LEU A 661 6.94 15.85 21.72
CA LEU A 661 6.87 17.28 21.88
C LEU A 661 7.13 17.67 23.34
N GLY A 662 8.20 18.45 23.56
CA GLY A 662 8.61 18.94 24.89
C GLY A 662 9.57 18.03 25.65
N GLY A 663 9.97 16.89 25.07
CA GLY A 663 10.94 16.01 25.72
C GLY A 663 11.28 14.74 24.93
N ALA A 664 12.34 14.07 25.37
CA ALA A 664 12.74 12.75 24.89
C ALA A 664 13.06 11.84 26.08
N SER A 665 12.79 10.56 25.94
CA SER A 665 13.06 9.55 26.97
C SER A 665 13.94 8.45 26.40
N LEU A 666 14.97 8.08 27.16
CA LEU A 666 15.86 6.97 26.89
C LEU A 666 15.48 5.82 27.83
N PHE A 667 15.16 4.67 27.24
CA PHE A 667 14.77 3.45 27.95
C PHE A 667 15.90 2.43 27.85
N TRP A 668 16.27 1.87 28.99
CA TRP A 668 17.26 0.80 29.07
C TRP A 668 16.62 -0.53 28.70
N SER A 669 17.32 -1.35 27.93
CA SER A 669 16.91 -2.73 27.71
C SER A 669 17.40 -3.62 28.86
N ARG A 670 16.55 -4.54 29.32
CA ARG A 670 16.89 -5.52 30.36
C ARG A 670 17.34 -6.82 29.72
N ASP A 671 18.28 -7.49 30.37
CA ASP A 671 18.71 -8.84 30.03
C ASP A 671 17.53 -9.82 29.91
N VAL A 672 17.64 -10.78 28.99
CA VAL A 672 16.67 -11.86 28.85
C VAL A 672 17.26 -13.16 29.38
N ALA A 673 16.49 -13.89 30.19
CA ALA A 673 16.89 -15.15 30.80
C ALA A 673 16.01 -16.31 30.39
N GLU A 674 16.65 -17.43 30.06
CA GLU A 674 16.07 -18.72 29.77
C GLU A 674 15.94 -19.54 31.06
N LEU A 675 14.73 -20.02 31.34
CA LEU A 675 14.44 -20.86 32.50
C LEU A 675 13.72 -22.12 32.05
N HIS A 676 14.47 -23.22 31.95
CA HIS A 676 13.93 -24.53 31.63
C HIS A 676 13.60 -25.28 32.91
N ALA A 677 12.42 -25.86 32.98
CA ALA A 677 12.00 -26.69 34.11
C ALA A 677 11.62 -28.10 33.65
N ASN A 678 11.87 -29.10 34.51
CA ASN A 678 11.37 -30.46 34.34
C ASN A 678 10.93 -31.03 35.69
N MET A 679 9.94 -31.91 35.68
CA MET A 679 9.34 -32.49 36.89
C MET A 679 9.16 -34.00 36.73
N SER A 680 9.43 -34.76 37.79
CA SER A 680 9.37 -36.22 37.82
C SER A 680 8.83 -36.70 39.17
N PHE A 681 8.30 -37.92 39.20
CA PHE A 681 7.65 -38.49 40.38
C PHE A 681 8.22 -39.87 40.70
N ASN A 682 8.46 -40.12 41.97
CA ASN A 682 8.85 -41.42 42.48
C ASN A 682 7.93 -41.82 43.67
N PRO A 683 7.06 -42.82 43.52
CA PRO A 683 6.85 -43.64 42.33
C PRO A 683 6.11 -42.89 41.21
N GLY A 684 6.38 -43.23 39.95
CA GLY A 684 5.70 -42.63 38.78
C GLY A 684 4.25 -43.08 38.59
N LYS A 685 3.82 -44.12 39.32
CA LYS A 685 2.44 -44.65 39.37
C LYS A 685 2.11 -44.97 40.82
N ILE A 686 0.92 -44.60 41.30
CA ILE A 686 0.53 -44.77 42.70
C ILE A 686 -0.38 -46.00 42.83
N ASN A 687 0.15 -47.06 43.45
CA ASN A 687 -0.63 -48.21 43.87
C ASN A 687 -0.85 -48.15 45.39
N LEU A 688 -2.11 -48.15 45.81
CA LEU A 688 -2.51 -47.97 47.21
C LEU A 688 -2.37 -49.21 48.07
N GLN A 689 -2.30 -50.38 47.42
CA GLN A 689 -2.17 -51.66 48.10
C GLN A 689 -0.69 -52.03 48.33
N GLN A 690 0.26 -51.39 47.62
CA GLN A 690 1.69 -51.68 47.73
C GLN A 690 2.28 -51.26 49.10
N PRO A 691 3.02 -52.16 49.78
CA PRO A 691 3.62 -51.89 51.08
C PRO A 691 4.94 -51.08 51.02
N GLN A 692 5.62 -51.02 49.88
CA GLN A 692 6.97 -50.45 49.75
C GLN A 692 7.10 -48.92 49.90
N ASN A 693 6.03 -48.14 49.64
CA ASN A 693 6.08 -46.66 49.68
C ASN A 693 5.16 -46.06 50.77
N LYS A 694 4.88 -46.84 51.82
CA LYS A 694 4.03 -46.40 52.94
C LYS A 694 4.84 -45.57 53.92
N CYS A 695 4.45 -44.32 54.11
CA CYS A 695 4.95 -43.45 55.16
C CYS A 695 3.90 -43.27 56.25
N GLU A 696 4.35 -43.02 57.48
CA GLU A 696 3.48 -42.88 58.63
C GLU A 696 3.42 -41.41 59.06
N HIS A 697 2.22 -40.83 59.00
CA HIS A 697 1.98 -39.46 59.44
C HIS A 697 0.74 -39.42 60.35
N ARG A 698 0.90 -38.96 61.59
CA ARG A 698 -0.17 -38.94 62.63
C ARG A 698 -0.80 -40.32 62.90
N GLY A 699 -0.03 -41.41 62.83
CA GLY A 699 -0.51 -42.78 63.05
C GLY A 699 -1.32 -43.38 61.88
N LEU A 700 -1.46 -42.66 60.76
CA LEU A 700 -2.04 -43.14 59.51
C LEU A 700 -0.92 -43.56 58.56
N LYS A 701 -0.93 -44.82 58.12
CA LYS A 701 -0.07 -45.32 57.04
C LYS A 701 -0.69 -44.95 55.70
N SER A 702 -0.02 -44.09 54.93
CA SER A 702 -0.46 -43.67 53.58
C SER A 702 0.70 -43.73 52.60
N VAL A 703 0.41 -43.64 51.29
CA VAL A 703 1.43 -43.64 50.24
C VAL A 703 2.09 -42.27 50.15
N CYS A 704 3.42 -42.23 50.24
CA CYS A 704 4.23 -41.04 49.98
C CYS A 704 4.71 -41.02 48.53
N VAL A 705 4.69 -39.85 47.90
CA VAL A 705 5.27 -39.63 46.58
C VAL A 705 6.30 -38.50 46.69
N VAL A 706 7.51 -38.78 46.22
CA VAL A 706 8.58 -37.80 46.10
C VAL A 706 8.52 -37.18 44.71
N THR A 707 8.30 -35.87 44.66
CA THR A 707 8.32 -35.07 43.43
C THR A 707 9.68 -34.40 43.32
N THR A 708 10.43 -34.74 42.28
CA THR A 708 11.72 -34.12 41.95
C THR A 708 11.54 -33.21 40.74
N PHE A 709 11.92 -31.94 40.89
CA PHE A 709 11.86 -30.97 39.81
C PHE A 709 13.17 -30.20 39.72
N CYS A 710 13.61 -29.95 38.49
CA CYS A 710 14.90 -29.35 38.18
C CYS A 710 14.68 -28.10 37.34
N PHE A 711 15.40 -27.04 37.69
CA PHE A 711 15.47 -25.79 36.96
C PHE A 711 16.87 -25.64 36.36
N HIS A 712 16.94 -25.22 35.10
CA HIS A 712 18.16 -24.79 34.44
C HIS A 712 17.99 -23.34 34.02
N TYR A 713 18.85 -22.47 34.53
CA TYR A 713 18.76 -21.02 34.37
C TYR A 713 19.97 -20.50 33.61
N ARG A 714 19.72 -19.72 32.57
CA ARG A 714 20.77 -19.11 31.74
C ARG A 714 20.37 -17.69 31.34
N VAL A 715 21.26 -16.73 31.51
CA VAL A 715 21.09 -15.36 30.97
C VAL A 715 21.72 -15.32 29.58
N LYS A 716 21.05 -14.66 28.62
CA LYS A 716 21.51 -14.60 27.23
C LYS A 716 22.70 -13.67 27.00
N SER A 717 22.90 -12.65 27.84
CA SER A 717 24.03 -11.74 27.74
C SER A 717 25.32 -12.32 28.32
N ASP A 718 26.45 -11.87 27.76
CA ASP A 718 27.80 -12.27 28.17
C ASP A 718 28.33 -11.45 29.37
N ASN A 719 27.45 -10.87 30.20
CA ASN A 719 27.84 -10.01 31.31
C ASN A 719 28.59 -10.81 32.42
N PRO A 720 29.84 -10.46 32.76
CA PRO A 720 30.61 -11.18 33.78
C PRO A 720 30.13 -10.95 35.23
N ASP A 721 29.34 -9.91 35.50
CA ASP A 721 28.91 -9.50 36.85
C ASP A 721 27.45 -9.90 37.19
N LEU A 722 27.01 -11.07 36.71
CA LEU A 722 25.64 -11.54 36.93
C LEU A 722 25.41 -11.98 38.39
N LYS A 723 24.43 -11.35 39.04
CA LYS A 723 23.98 -11.72 40.39
C LYS A 723 23.13 -12.99 40.36
N PRO A 724 23.12 -13.80 41.44
CA PRO A 724 22.23 -14.96 41.54
C PRO A 724 20.76 -14.54 41.44
N ALA A 725 19.99 -15.25 40.61
CA ALA A 725 18.55 -15.01 40.47
C ALA A 725 17.79 -15.73 41.58
N SER A 726 16.75 -15.08 42.13
CA SER A 726 15.85 -15.70 43.08
C SER A 726 14.61 -16.19 42.34
N ILE A 727 14.37 -17.50 42.32
CA ILE A 727 13.22 -18.13 41.68
C ILE A 727 12.17 -18.46 42.74
N ASN A 728 10.94 -18.04 42.52
CA ASN A 728 9.77 -18.41 43.31
C ASN A 728 8.97 -19.47 42.55
N TYR A 729 8.76 -20.63 43.17
CA TYR A 729 7.96 -21.71 42.59
C TYR A 729 6.80 -22.08 43.50
N THR A 730 5.69 -22.43 42.88
CA THR A 730 4.47 -22.91 43.53
C THR A 730 4.10 -24.27 42.97
N LEU A 731 3.99 -25.26 43.84
CA LEU A 731 3.46 -26.58 43.52
C LEU A 731 2.03 -26.68 44.02
N LEU A 732 1.11 -27.06 43.14
CA LEU A 732 -0.31 -27.23 43.41
C LEU A 732 -0.75 -28.66 43.10
N LEU A 733 -1.31 -29.33 44.10
CA LEU A 733 -1.86 -30.68 43.99
C LEU A 733 -3.37 -30.64 43.79
N ASP A 734 -3.85 -31.43 42.83
CA ASP A 734 -5.27 -31.61 42.51
C ASP A 734 -6.02 -30.29 42.27
N ALA A 735 -5.35 -29.33 41.59
CA ALA A 735 -5.89 -28.02 41.23
C ALA A 735 -7.36 -27.99 40.75
N PRO A 736 -7.83 -28.90 39.87
CA PRO A 736 -9.22 -28.87 39.37
C PRO A 736 -10.27 -29.34 40.39
N ARG A 737 -9.89 -29.88 41.55
CA ARG A 737 -10.81 -30.44 42.55
C ARG A 737 -11.02 -29.49 43.73
N LYS A 738 -12.27 -29.41 44.23
CA LYS A 738 -12.62 -28.61 45.42
C LYS A 738 -11.95 -29.13 46.71
N THR A 739 -11.65 -30.42 46.76
CA THR A 739 -10.93 -31.10 47.85
C THR A 739 -9.79 -31.91 47.26
N ALA A 740 -8.54 -31.57 47.58
CA ALA A 740 -7.36 -32.27 47.07
C ALA A 740 -7.22 -33.66 47.70
N ARG A 741 -6.88 -34.67 46.87
CA ARG A 741 -6.62 -36.04 47.34
C ARG A 741 -5.20 -36.24 47.86
N ALA A 742 -4.32 -35.26 47.67
CA ALA A 742 -2.96 -35.26 48.15
C ALA A 742 -2.63 -33.96 48.88
N LEU A 743 -1.78 -34.06 49.90
CA LEU A 743 -1.40 -32.95 50.77
C LEU A 743 0.11 -32.96 50.99
N PHE A 744 0.73 -31.78 50.91
CA PHE A 744 2.10 -31.57 51.35
C PHE A 744 2.16 -31.53 52.89
N ILE A 745 3.19 -32.14 53.46
CA ILE A 745 3.48 -32.06 54.89
C ILE A 745 4.41 -30.85 55.09
N ILE A 746 3.88 -29.76 55.65
CA ILE A 746 4.64 -28.51 55.86
C ILE A 746 5.19 -28.46 57.29
N ASP A 747 4.38 -28.83 58.29
CA ASP A 747 4.76 -28.93 59.70
C ASP A 747 3.87 -29.98 60.39
N SER A 748 4.26 -30.45 61.58
CA SER A 748 3.52 -31.39 62.43
C SER A 748 2.02 -31.07 62.59
N LYS A 749 1.63 -29.79 62.50
CA LYS A 749 0.24 -29.31 62.64
C LYS A 749 -0.43 -28.83 61.34
N LYS A 750 0.28 -28.52 60.25
CA LYS A 750 -0.29 -27.94 59.01
C LYS A 750 -0.01 -28.81 57.77
N SER A 751 -1.08 -29.18 57.08
CA SER A 751 -1.06 -29.84 55.77
C SER A 751 -1.82 -28.99 54.77
N ASN A 752 -1.25 -28.75 53.59
CA ASN A 752 -1.88 -27.95 52.54
C ASN A 752 -1.72 -28.64 51.18
N ASN A 753 -2.60 -28.34 50.22
CA ASN A 753 -2.49 -28.84 48.84
C ASN A 753 -1.57 -27.99 47.95
N THR A 754 -1.14 -26.83 48.47
CA THR A 754 -0.22 -25.91 47.80
C THR A 754 1.00 -25.65 48.66
N ILE A 755 2.18 -25.64 48.03
CA ILE A 755 3.42 -25.19 48.65
C ILE A 755 4.10 -24.17 47.76
N THR A 756 4.57 -23.08 48.37
CA THR A 756 5.30 -22.00 47.69
C THR A 756 6.62 -21.79 48.42
N LYS A 757 7.72 -21.80 47.68
CA LYS A 757 9.08 -21.63 48.21
C LYS A 757 9.92 -20.83 47.22
N ASN A 758 10.98 -20.21 47.72
CA ASN A 758 11.97 -19.50 46.92
C ASN A 758 13.36 -20.14 47.06
N PHE A 759 14.19 -19.99 46.04
CA PHE A 759 15.59 -20.40 46.08
C PHE A 759 16.44 -19.53 45.14
N ALA A 760 17.73 -19.40 45.45
CA ALA A 760 18.69 -18.74 44.58
C ALA A 760 19.34 -19.74 43.61
N ILE A 761 19.55 -19.34 42.36
CA ILE A 761 20.23 -20.08 41.29
C ILE A 761 21.25 -19.18 40.59
N ASN A 762 22.45 -19.71 40.31
CA ASN A 762 23.47 -18.98 39.55
C ASN A 762 23.27 -19.18 38.04
N ASN A 763 23.94 -18.34 37.24
CA ASN A 763 23.94 -18.48 35.78
C ASN A 763 24.55 -19.82 35.34
N GLU A 764 23.97 -20.45 34.33
CA GLU A 764 24.32 -21.77 33.78
C GLU A 764 24.24 -22.94 34.78
N GLU A 765 23.67 -22.71 35.97
CA GLU A 765 23.49 -23.75 36.98
C GLU A 765 22.22 -24.58 36.69
N ALA A 766 22.27 -25.87 36.98
CA ALA A 766 21.09 -26.73 37.07
C ALA A 766 20.86 -27.10 38.53
N LYS A 767 19.67 -26.76 39.06
CA LYS A 767 19.32 -26.98 40.47
C LYS A 767 18.02 -27.76 40.59
N CYS A 768 18.08 -28.88 41.32
CA CYS A 768 16.96 -29.76 41.55
C CYS A 768 16.49 -29.70 43.01
N MET A 769 15.18 -29.77 43.23
CA MET A 769 14.57 -29.86 44.55
C MET A 769 13.60 -31.03 44.62
N ASN A 770 13.42 -31.53 45.84
CA ASN A 770 12.55 -32.66 46.14
C ASN A 770 11.49 -32.23 47.15
N GLU A 771 10.23 -32.48 46.86
CA GLU A 771 9.11 -32.28 47.79
C GLU A 771 8.33 -33.58 47.92
N THR A 772 7.90 -33.91 49.14
CA THR A 772 7.12 -35.14 49.40
C THR A 772 5.69 -34.79 49.78
N PHE A 773 4.72 -35.45 49.16
CA PHE A 773 3.31 -35.33 49.53
C PHE A 773 2.71 -36.69 49.89
N ILE A 774 1.64 -36.66 50.68
CA ILE A 774 0.90 -37.84 51.12
C ILE A 774 -0.50 -37.89 50.51
N MET A 775 -0.99 -39.11 50.28
CA MET A 775 -2.36 -39.33 49.84
C MET A 775 -3.36 -39.28 51.03
N SER A 776 -4.52 -38.68 50.81
CA SER A 776 -5.66 -38.63 51.75
C SER A 776 -6.37 -39.99 51.86
N SER A 777 -7.12 -40.21 52.95
CA SER A 777 -7.77 -41.51 53.23
C SER A 777 -9.07 -41.78 52.46
N ARG A 778 -9.72 -40.76 51.90
CA ARG A 778 -10.89 -40.90 51.02
C ARG A 778 -10.47 -40.58 49.60
N LEU A 779 -10.28 -41.62 48.81
CA LEU A 779 -9.74 -41.51 47.46
C LEU A 779 -10.81 -41.86 46.45
N ASP A 780 -10.94 -40.97 45.47
CA ASP A 780 -11.60 -41.25 44.22
C ASP A 780 -10.52 -41.71 43.24
N PHE A 781 -10.56 -42.98 42.86
CA PHE A 781 -9.58 -43.65 42.00
C PHE A 781 -9.82 -43.43 40.51
N ARG A 782 -10.85 -42.64 40.14
CA ARG A 782 -11.28 -42.51 38.74
C ARG A 782 -10.39 -41.59 37.91
N ASP A 783 -9.88 -40.51 38.50
CA ASP A 783 -8.98 -39.56 37.82
C ASP A 783 -7.53 -39.71 38.27
N PRO A 784 -6.53 -39.46 37.40
CA PRO A 784 -5.15 -39.34 37.84
C PRO A 784 -4.97 -38.14 38.77
N LEU A 785 -3.94 -38.16 39.61
CA LEU A 785 -3.58 -37.04 40.48
C LEU A 785 -2.94 -35.93 39.63
N PHE A 786 -3.48 -34.71 39.67
CA PHE A 786 -2.96 -33.58 38.91
C PHE A 786 -1.91 -32.81 39.73
N VAL A 787 -0.74 -32.55 39.16
CA VAL A 787 0.34 -31.77 39.79
C VAL A 787 0.75 -30.65 38.85
N SER A 788 0.65 -29.41 39.33
CA SER A 788 1.07 -28.22 38.60
C SER A 788 2.26 -27.57 39.30
N LEU A 789 3.30 -27.25 38.54
CA LEU A 789 4.47 -26.48 38.96
C LEU A 789 4.45 -25.15 38.22
N GLU A 790 4.17 -24.06 38.94
CA GLU A 790 4.27 -22.68 38.45
C GLU A 790 5.57 -22.06 38.96
N PHE A 791 6.26 -21.28 38.12
CA PHE A 791 7.52 -20.65 38.51
C PHE A 791 7.70 -19.28 37.87
N LYS A 792 8.36 -18.40 38.61
CA LYS A 792 8.67 -17.03 38.19
C LYS A 792 9.90 -16.49 38.91
N LEU A 793 10.45 -15.40 38.41
CA LEU A 793 11.45 -14.62 39.16
C LEU A 793 10.77 -14.00 40.39
N ALA A 794 11.45 -14.02 41.52
CA ALA A 794 10.94 -13.46 42.77
C ALA A 794 10.92 -11.92 42.74
N ASP A 795 11.85 -11.32 42.02
CA ASP A 795 11.87 -9.90 41.68
C ASP A 795 11.67 -9.77 40.16
N GLU A 796 10.52 -9.22 39.75
CA GLU A 796 10.21 -8.95 38.34
C GLU A 796 10.59 -7.51 37.95
N GLU A 797 10.88 -6.66 38.93
CA GLU A 797 11.16 -5.24 38.70
C GLU A 797 12.65 -4.96 38.52
N GLN A 798 13.52 -5.74 39.14
CA GLN A 798 14.98 -5.62 39.03
C GLN A 798 15.59 -6.90 38.46
N GLY A 799 16.59 -6.75 37.58
CA GLY A 799 17.30 -7.87 36.95
C GLY A 799 16.71 -8.32 35.60
N PRO A 800 17.08 -9.51 35.09
CA PRO A 800 16.66 -9.99 33.78
C PRO A 800 15.17 -10.31 33.72
N VAL A 801 14.59 -10.34 32.52
CA VAL A 801 13.22 -10.78 32.25
C VAL A 801 13.25 -12.20 31.66
N LEU A 802 12.27 -13.03 32.02
CA LEU A 802 12.16 -14.37 31.46
C LEU A 802 11.74 -14.33 29.98
N ASP A 803 12.38 -15.15 29.16
CA ASP A 803 12.05 -15.32 27.73
C ASP A 803 10.57 -15.69 27.55
N GLU A 804 9.86 -14.93 26.69
CA GLU A 804 8.43 -15.12 26.43
C GLU A 804 8.14 -16.44 25.69
N ASN A 805 9.10 -16.96 24.94
CA ASN A 805 8.93 -18.20 24.18
C ASN A 805 8.98 -19.44 25.10
N LEU A 806 9.35 -19.30 26.37
CA LEU A 806 9.44 -20.40 27.33
C LEU A 806 8.22 -20.45 28.27
N PRO A 807 7.72 -21.65 28.62
CA PRO A 807 6.57 -21.81 29.50
C PRO A 807 6.91 -21.41 30.95
N ARG A 808 5.95 -20.78 31.64
CA ARG A 808 6.06 -20.40 33.08
C ARG A 808 5.42 -21.41 34.04
N PHE A 809 4.89 -22.52 33.49
CA PHE A 809 4.29 -23.58 34.28
C PHE A 809 4.43 -24.95 33.58
N ILE A 810 4.43 -26.01 34.37
CA ILE A 810 4.43 -27.40 33.91
C ILE A 810 3.34 -28.17 34.64
N ASN A 811 2.48 -28.83 33.88
CA ASN A 811 1.44 -29.69 34.42
C ASN A 811 1.78 -31.16 34.11
N LYS A 812 1.71 -32.03 35.11
CA LYS A 812 1.78 -33.48 34.92
C LYS A 812 0.72 -34.19 35.74
N THR A 813 0.40 -35.42 35.34
CA THR A 813 -0.56 -36.28 36.01
C THR A 813 0.11 -37.56 36.49
N ILE A 814 -0.36 -38.09 37.62
CA ILE A 814 0.13 -39.35 38.20
C ILE A 814 -1.03 -40.36 38.24
N PRO A 815 -0.94 -41.49 37.51
CA PRO A 815 -1.98 -42.52 37.52
C PRO A 815 -2.18 -43.17 38.90
N LEU A 816 -3.44 -43.45 39.25
CA LEU A 816 -3.85 -44.24 40.42
C LEU A 816 -4.29 -45.64 39.95
N MET A 817 -3.78 -46.71 40.56
CA MET A 817 -4.05 -48.09 40.15
C MET A 817 -4.47 -48.99 41.31
N GLU A 818 -5.37 -49.95 41.03
CA GLU A 818 -5.80 -51.01 41.95
C GLU A 818 -5.62 -52.38 41.27
N CYS A 819 -4.55 -53.10 41.63
CA CYS A 819 -4.22 -54.41 41.04
C CYS A 819 -4.53 -55.54 42.03
N GLY A 820 -4.91 -56.74 41.55
CA GLY A 820 -5.23 -57.89 42.39
C GLY A 820 -4.08 -58.41 43.26
N ASN A 821 -4.42 -59.12 44.33
CA ASN A 821 -3.54 -59.47 45.45
C ASN A 821 -2.41 -60.49 45.14
N GLU A 822 -2.43 -61.20 44.01
CA GLU A 822 -1.54 -62.35 43.80
C GLU A 822 -0.18 -61.99 43.16
N ASP A 823 -0.12 -61.04 42.21
CA ASP A 823 1.12 -60.75 41.44
C ASP A 823 1.60 -59.27 41.49
N GLN A 824 0.92 -58.40 42.24
CA GLN A 824 1.32 -56.99 42.49
C GLN A 824 1.54 -56.10 41.24
N ARG A 825 1.23 -56.57 40.03
CA ARG A 825 1.30 -55.87 38.74
C ARG A 825 0.00 -56.06 37.96
N CYS A 826 -0.54 -54.99 37.38
CA CYS A 826 -1.71 -55.06 36.49
C CYS A 826 -1.23 -55.35 35.05
N ILE A 827 -1.41 -56.57 34.56
CA ILE A 827 -1.06 -56.94 33.18
C ILE A 827 -2.31 -56.95 32.30
N THR A 828 -2.43 -55.98 31.40
CA THR A 828 -3.53 -55.90 30.42
C THR A 828 -3.12 -56.49 29.06
N ASP A 829 -4.12 -56.79 28.23
CA ASP A 829 -3.97 -57.26 26.85
C ASP A 829 -5.08 -56.58 26.04
N LEU A 830 -4.73 -55.52 25.32
CA LEU A 830 -5.68 -54.73 24.53
C LEU A 830 -5.72 -55.27 23.09
N VAL A 831 -6.90 -55.19 22.48
CA VAL A 831 -7.09 -55.65 21.09
C VAL A 831 -7.97 -54.66 20.37
N LEU A 832 -7.44 -54.11 19.27
CA LEU A 832 -8.11 -53.10 18.46
C LEU A 832 -8.55 -53.67 17.11
N LYS A 833 -9.78 -53.37 16.72
CA LYS A 833 -10.28 -53.57 15.34
C LYS A 833 -10.89 -52.28 14.81
N ALA A 834 -10.41 -51.81 13.66
CA ALA A 834 -10.94 -50.62 13.00
C ALA A 834 -11.38 -50.92 11.56
N LYS A 835 -12.55 -50.43 11.16
CA LYS A 835 -13.10 -50.61 9.81
C LYS A 835 -13.82 -49.36 9.30
N ALA A 836 -13.46 -48.90 8.10
CA ALA A 836 -14.14 -47.79 7.44
C ALA A 836 -15.47 -48.20 6.81
N SER A 837 -16.40 -47.25 6.70
CA SER A 837 -17.72 -47.43 6.08
C SER A 837 -17.68 -47.50 4.56
N VAL A 838 -16.66 -46.93 3.92
CA VAL A 838 -16.53 -46.80 2.47
C VAL A 838 -15.19 -47.36 1.98
N LYS A 839 -15.18 -47.87 0.74
CA LYS A 839 -13.97 -48.36 0.06
C LYS A 839 -13.28 -47.32 -0.84
N SER A 840 -14.01 -46.28 -1.25
CA SER A 840 -13.54 -45.14 -2.05
C SER A 840 -14.50 -43.96 -1.89
N ILE A 841 -14.02 -42.73 -1.99
CA ILE A 841 -14.83 -41.52 -1.80
C ILE A 841 -14.58 -40.49 -2.91
N VAL A 842 -15.67 -39.88 -3.38
CA VAL A 842 -15.61 -38.66 -4.19
C VAL A 842 -15.90 -37.49 -3.26
N VAL A 843 -14.90 -36.66 -2.99
CA VAL A 843 -14.98 -35.51 -2.09
C VAL A 843 -15.76 -34.40 -2.77
N LYS A 844 -16.93 -34.12 -2.18
CA LYS A 844 -17.78 -32.97 -2.43
C LYS A 844 -17.98 -32.25 -1.10
N ASP A 845 -18.43 -31.00 -1.15
CA ASP A 845 -18.73 -30.25 0.06
C ASP A 845 -19.78 -31.00 0.92
N GLY A 846 -19.49 -31.20 2.21
CA GLY A 846 -20.37 -31.89 3.16
C GLY A 846 -20.36 -33.42 3.14
N VAL A 847 -19.45 -34.10 2.43
CA VAL A 847 -19.41 -35.59 2.42
C VAL A 847 -18.81 -36.14 3.72
N LYS A 848 -19.59 -36.98 4.42
CA LYS A 848 -19.21 -37.61 5.68
C LYS A 848 -18.87 -39.09 5.51
N MET A 849 -17.84 -39.55 6.21
CA MET A 849 -17.45 -40.95 6.32
C MET A 849 -17.31 -41.34 7.80
N PHE A 850 -17.32 -42.63 8.09
CA PHE A 850 -17.16 -43.08 9.47
C PHE A 850 -16.29 -44.32 9.59
N VAL A 851 -15.62 -44.42 10.74
CA VAL A 851 -14.77 -45.54 11.12
C VAL A 851 -15.36 -46.19 12.36
N HIS A 852 -15.67 -47.47 12.27
CA HIS A 852 -16.02 -48.30 13.41
C HIS A 852 -14.75 -48.74 14.12
N VAL A 853 -14.66 -48.46 15.41
CA VAL A 853 -13.54 -48.85 16.28
C VAL A 853 -14.08 -49.73 17.40
N THR A 854 -13.48 -50.90 17.56
CA THR A 854 -13.79 -51.85 18.63
C THR A 854 -12.50 -52.11 19.41
N VAL A 855 -12.54 -51.88 20.73
CA VAL A 855 -11.44 -52.15 21.66
C VAL A 855 -11.88 -53.20 22.65
N LYS A 856 -11.09 -54.26 22.81
CA LYS A 856 -11.36 -55.35 23.74
C LYS A 856 -10.17 -55.56 24.67
N ASN A 857 -10.41 -55.64 25.97
CA ASN A 857 -9.39 -56.02 26.94
C ASN A 857 -9.53 -57.52 27.27
N LYS A 858 -8.50 -58.32 27.04
CA LYS A 858 -8.46 -59.76 27.37
C LYS A 858 -7.77 -60.07 28.70
N GLY A 859 -7.00 -59.12 29.25
CA GLY A 859 -6.21 -59.25 30.48
C GLY A 859 -6.88 -58.62 31.70
N ASP A 860 -6.08 -58.14 32.65
CA ASP A 860 -6.55 -57.38 33.82
C ASP A 860 -7.03 -55.98 33.44
N ASN A 861 -7.66 -55.26 34.38
CA ASN A 861 -8.21 -53.92 34.15
C ASN A 861 -7.17 -52.96 33.51
N ALA A 862 -7.57 -52.35 32.39
CA ALA A 862 -6.75 -51.40 31.64
C ALA A 862 -7.10 -49.97 32.07
N TYR A 863 -6.27 -49.37 32.91
CA TYR A 863 -6.51 -48.03 33.45
C TYR A 863 -6.20 -46.95 32.41
N ASN A 864 -7.04 -45.91 32.35
CA ASN A 864 -6.89 -44.78 31.42
C ASN A 864 -6.71 -45.25 29.97
N THR A 865 -7.55 -46.20 29.54
CA THR A 865 -7.50 -46.73 28.17
C THR A 865 -7.88 -45.63 27.19
N LYS A 866 -7.01 -45.40 26.23
CA LYS A 866 -7.13 -44.35 25.21
C LYS A 866 -6.97 -44.92 23.83
N VAL A 867 -7.75 -44.40 22.90
CA VAL A 867 -7.56 -44.65 21.47
C VAL A 867 -7.02 -43.39 20.83
N LEU A 868 -5.78 -43.49 20.36
CA LEU A 868 -5.08 -42.48 19.59
C LEU A 868 -5.39 -42.68 18.11
N VAL A 869 -5.97 -41.67 17.49
CA VAL A 869 -6.31 -41.67 16.07
C VAL A 869 -5.51 -40.60 15.36
N SER A 870 -4.66 -40.99 14.43
CA SER A 870 -3.98 -40.08 13.52
C SER A 870 -4.61 -40.19 12.14
N PHE A 871 -4.89 -39.06 11.51
CA PHE A 871 -5.52 -39.02 10.19
C PHE A 871 -4.88 -37.95 9.30
N THR A 872 -4.96 -38.16 7.99
CA THR A 872 -4.45 -37.23 6.99
C THR A 872 -5.26 -35.92 6.95
N PRO A 873 -4.65 -34.77 6.59
CA PRO A 873 -5.28 -33.45 6.66
C PRO A 873 -6.44 -33.25 5.65
N ASN A 874 -6.68 -34.19 4.75
CA ASN A 874 -7.80 -34.20 3.80
C ASN A 874 -9.13 -34.64 4.43
N ILE A 875 -9.18 -34.90 5.75
CA ILE A 875 -10.40 -35.13 6.52
C ILE A 875 -10.36 -34.39 7.85
N ASN A 876 -11.52 -33.94 8.32
CA ASN A 876 -11.73 -33.31 9.61
C ASN A 876 -12.56 -34.23 10.50
N TYR A 877 -12.20 -34.34 11.78
CA TYR A 877 -13.04 -35.02 12.77
C TYR A 877 -14.27 -34.16 13.09
N VAL A 878 -15.45 -34.78 13.11
CA VAL A 878 -16.73 -34.11 13.40
C VAL A 878 -17.19 -34.44 14.82
N LYS A 879 -17.39 -35.73 15.09
CA LYS A 879 -17.91 -36.23 16.38
C LYS A 879 -17.75 -37.75 16.50
N VAL A 880 -18.01 -38.25 17.70
CA VAL A 880 -17.99 -39.66 18.07
C VAL A 880 -19.38 -40.10 18.55
N GLU A 881 -19.79 -41.32 18.20
CA GLU A 881 -21.07 -41.93 18.60
C GLU A 881 -20.82 -43.35 19.17
N PRO A 882 -21.30 -43.69 20.38
CA PRO A 882 -21.97 -42.82 21.37
C PRO A 882 -21.05 -41.69 21.89
N GLU A 883 -21.64 -40.67 22.50
CA GLU A 883 -20.91 -39.47 22.97
C GLU A 883 -19.87 -39.86 24.05
N MET A 884 -18.60 -39.59 23.77
CA MET A 884 -17.47 -39.90 24.66
C MET A 884 -16.45 -38.75 24.68
N THR A 885 -15.56 -38.76 25.66
CA THR A 885 -14.52 -37.74 25.83
C THR A 885 -13.40 -37.96 24.82
N CYS A 886 -13.41 -37.20 23.72
CA CYS A 886 -12.30 -37.16 22.78
C CYS A 886 -11.71 -35.75 22.68
N ASN A 887 -10.40 -35.62 22.85
CA ASN A 887 -9.67 -34.36 22.76
C ASN A 887 -8.86 -34.31 21.45
N LEU A 888 -8.90 -33.17 20.75
CA LEU A 888 -8.08 -32.93 19.57
C LEU A 888 -6.70 -32.42 20.02
N ASN A 889 -5.64 -33.10 19.60
CA ASN A 889 -4.25 -32.75 19.93
C ASN A 889 -3.66 -31.83 18.84
N ASN A 890 -2.65 -31.01 19.18
CA ASN A 890 -2.07 -29.98 18.29
C ASN A 890 -1.47 -30.52 16.97
N THR A 891 -1.20 -31.83 16.87
CA THR A 891 -0.63 -32.52 15.69
C THR A 891 -1.67 -33.24 14.82
N SER A 892 -2.93 -32.80 14.80
CA SER A 892 -4.02 -33.42 14.02
C SER A 892 -4.33 -34.86 14.41
N GLY A 893 -4.13 -35.20 15.69
CA GLY A 893 -4.48 -36.49 16.28
C GLY A 893 -5.65 -36.36 17.26
N LEU A 894 -6.52 -37.36 17.33
CA LEU A 894 -7.64 -37.44 18.27
C LEU A 894 -7.30 -38.44 19.40
N ASP A 895 -7.46 -38.02 20.66
CA ASP A 895 -7.31 -38.86 21.85
C ASP A 895 -8.68 -39.12 22.45
N CYS A 896 -9.21 -40.34 22.29
CA CYS A 896 -10.52 -40.75 22.80
C CYS A 896 -10.37 -41.65 24.03
N ALA A 897 -11.00 -41.28 25.14
CA ALA A 897 -11.07 -42.10 26.34
C ALA A 897 -12.08 -43.24 26.17
N VAL A 898 -11.65 -44.48 26.43
CA VAL A 898 -12.46 -45.70 26.25
C VAL A 898 -12.63 -46.42 27.58
N GLY A 899 -13.87 -46.72 27.96
CA GLY A 899 -14.19 -47.42 29.21
C GLY A 899 -13.84 -46.62 30.47
N TYR A 900 -13.84 -45.29 30.42
CA TYR A 900 -13.46 -44.45 31.56
C TYR A 900 -14.20 -44.86 32.85
N PRO A 901 -13.50 -45.11 33.98
CA PRO A 901 -12.07 -44.86 34.24
C PRO A 901 -11.10 -46.00 33.88
N PHE A 902 -11.59 -47.22 33.62
CA PHE A 902 -10.78 -48.36 33.19
C PHE A 902 -11.61 -49.33 32.33
N LEU A 903 -11.00 -49.89 31.29
CA LEU A 903 -11.62 -50.96 30.51
C LEU A 903 -11.49 -52.27 31.28
N GLY A 904 -12.61 -52.78 31.80
CA GLY A 904 -12.64 -53.98 32.64
C GLY A 904 -12.11 -55.23 31.95
N SER A 905 -11.70 -56.22 32.74
CA SER A 905 -11.27 -57.53 32.22
C SER A 905 -12.36 -58.18 31.36
N ARG A 906 -12.00 -58.61 30.15
CA ARG A 906 -12.87 -59.27 29.16
C ARG A 906 -14.03 -58.40 28.63
N VAL A 907 -13.97 -57.09 28.84
CA VAL A 907 -14.94 -56.13 28.31
C VAL A 907 -14.52 -55.67 26.91
N GLU A 908 -15.52 -55.49 26.04
CA GLU A 908 -15.36 -54.96 24.68
C GLU A 908 -16.23 -53.71 24.53
N GLU A 909 -15.65 -52.64 24.01
CA GLU A 909 -16.32 -51.36 23.75
C GLU A 909 -16.24 -51.05 22.27
N THR A 910 -17.34 -50.55 21.69
CA THR A 910 -17.41 -50.21 20.27
C THR A 910 -18.01 -48.83 20.07
N PHE A 911 -17.37 -48.04 19.23
CA PHE A 911 -17.80 -46.69 18.90
C PHE A 911 -17.50 -46.34 17.45
N LYS A 912 -18.10 -45.25 16.99
CA LYS A 912 -18.04 -44.76 15.62
C LYS A 912 -17.47 -43.35 15.60
N LEU A 913 -16.37 -43.18 14.88
CA LEU A 913 -15.76 -41.89 14.60
C LEU A 913 -16.32 -41.35 13.28
N ILE A 914 -16.83 -40.13 13.28
CA ILE A 914 -17.36 -39.46 12.09
C ILE A 914 -16.36 -38.42 11.62
N PHE A 915 -15.99 -38.53 10.35
CA PHE A 915 -15.12 -37.60 9.66
C PHE A 915 -15.85 -36.94 8.50
N GLU A 916 -15.46 -35.72 8.17
CA GLU A 916 -15.93 -34.95 7.04
C GLU A 916 -14.75 -34.64 6.12
N ALA A 917 -14.93 -34.77 4.82
CA ALA A 917 -13.86 -34.51 3.88
C ALA A 917 -13.44 -33.03 3.90
N ASN A 918 -12.14 -32.77 3.97
CA ASN A 918 -11.57 -31.43 3.92
C ASN A 918 -10.99 -31.16 2.52
N PRO A 919 -11.66 -30.34 1.69
CA PRO A 919 -11.25 -30.08 0.32
C PRO A 919 -10.04 -29.14 0.20
N ASN A 920 -9.61 -28.48 1.29
CA ASN A 920 -8.44 -27.59 1.29
C ASN A 920 -7.11 -28.35 1.21
N HIS A 921 -7.11 -29.64 1.55
CA HIS A 921 -5.94 -30.52 1.48
C HIS A 921 -6.22 -31.67 0.51
N VAL A 922 -5.44 -31.71 -0.56
CA VAL A 922 -5.64 -32.61 -1.70
C VAL A 922 -4.63 -33.76 -1.63
N LEU A 923 -5.10 -34.99 -1.41
CA LEU A 923 -4.27 -36.19 -1.33
C LEU A 923 -4.97 -37.37 -2.04
N GLU A 924 -4.17 -38.27 -2.62
CA GLU A 924 -4.69 -39.47 -3.34
C GLU A 924 -5.39 -40.47 -2.42
N HIS A 925 -4.95 -40.56 -1.16
CA HIS A 925 -5.46 -41.50 -0.18
C HIS A 925 -5.75 -40.78 1.15
N ILE A 926 -6.85 -41.14 1.79
CA ILE A 926 -7.09 -40.87 3.22
C ILE A 926 -6.44 -42.01 3.99
N GLN A 927 -5.51 -41.69 4.89
CA GLN A 927 -4.94 -42.65 5.81
C GLN A 927 -5.40 -42.34 7.23
N ILE A 928 -5.90 -43.36 7.92
CA ILE A 928 -6.32 -43.28 9.32
C ILE A 928 -5.61 -44.39 10.08
N SER A 929 -4.73 -44.01 10.99
CA SER A 929 -4.06 -44.91 11.93
C SER A 929 -4.76 -44.83 13.28
N VAL A 930 -5.18 -45.96 13.81
CA VAL A 930 -5.88 -46.08 15.09
C VAL A 930 -5.02 -46.96 15.99
N THR A 931 -4.71 -46.51 17.21
CA THR A 931 -3.90 -47.25 18.19
C THR A 931 -4.54 -47.19 19.57
N ALA A 932 -4.72 -48.32 20.23
CA ALA A 932 -5.16 -48.42 21.62
C ALA A 932 -3.96 -48.42 22.57
N THR A 933 -4.06 -47.70 23.68
CA THR A 933 -3.02 -47.59 24.72
C THR A 933 -3.65 -47.55 26.11
N SER A 934 -2.91 -47.93 27.15
CA SER A 934 -3.33 -47.77 28.54
C SER A 934 -2.14 -47.48 29.46
N ASP A 935 -2.41 -47.02 30.68
CA ASP A 935 -1.38 -46.83 31.71
C ASP A 935 -1.01 -48.15 32.42
N SER A 936 -1.73 -49.25 32.15
CA SER A 936 -1.44 -50.60 32.65
C SER A 936 -0.24 -51.23 31.91
N GLU A 937 0.42 -52.22 32.52
CA GLU A 937 1.55 -52.91 31.88
C GLU A 937 1.01 -53.93 30.87
N GLU A 938 1.58 -53.99 29.68
CA GLU A 938 1.19 -54.94 28.63
C GLU A 938 2.45 -55.64 28.10
N ARG A 939 2.32 -56.92 27.73
CA ARG A 939 3.47 -57.70 27.25
C ARG A 939 3.86 -57.24 25.84
N PRO A 940 5.16 -57.07 25.52
CA PRO A 940 5.58 -56.65 24.19
C PRO A 940 5.04 -57.51 23.03
N GLU A 941 4.77 -58.78 23.30
CA GLU A 941 4.23 -59.76 22.35
C GLU A 941 2.78 -59.45 21.90
N THR A 942 1.98 -58.77 22.73
CA THR A 942 0.57 -58.41 22.44
C THR A 942 0.41 -56.94 22.03
N LEU A 943 1.50 -56.18 21.87
CA LEU A 943 1.39 -54.79 21.41
C LEU A 943 1.02 -54.66 19.92
N ILE A 944 1.11 -55.74 19.15
CA ILE A 944 0.91 -55.70 17.69
C ILE A 944 -0.58 -55.58 17.34
N ASP A 945 -1.48 -56.21 18.09
CA ASP A 945 -2.93 -56.13 17.89
C ASP A 945 -3.60 -54.90 18.53
N ASN A 946 -2.79 -53.95 19.03
CA ASN A 946 -3.24 -52.65 19.50
C ASN A 946 -3.43 -51.61 18.39
N SER A 947 -3.01 -51.88 17.15
CA SER A 947 -3.03 -50.89 16.06
C SER A 947 -3.73 -51.37 14.79
N ALA A 948 -4.35 -50.43 14.07
CA ALA A 948 -5.01 -50.67 12.80
C ALA A 948 -4.83 -49.47 11.86
N ILE A 949 -4.45 -49.73 10.61
CA ILE A 949 -4.28 -48.71 9.56
C ILE A 949 -5.35 -48.91 8.49
N ILE A 950 -6.03 -47.82 8.15
CA ILE A 950 -7.07 -47.75 7.11
C ILE A 950 -6.56 -46.84 6.00
N SER A 951 -6.68 -47.28 4.74
CA SER A 951 -6.37 -46.48 3.55
C SER A 951 -7.56 -46.45 2.61
N ILE A 952 -8.02 -45.25 2.23
CA ILE A 952 -9.20 -45.04 1.37
C ILE A 952 -8.79 -44.17 0.18
N PRO A 953 -8.87 -44.65 -1.08
CA PRO A 953 -8.61 -43.84 -2.27
C PRO A 953 -9.67 -42.75 -2.47
N VAL A 954 -9.23 -41.56 -2.90
CA VAL A 954 -10.04 -40.34 -3.03
C VAL A 954 -9.99 -39.75 -4.43
N LYS A 955 -11.13 -39.21 -4.89
CA LYS A 955 -11.21 -38.27 -6.01
C LYS A 955 -11.90 -36.98 -5.59
N TYR A 956 -11.57 -35.84 -6.17
CA TYR A 956 -12.15 -34.53 -5.84
C TYR A 956 -13.02 -34.01 -6.98
N GLU A 957 -14.23 -33.52 -6.68
CA GLU A 957 -15.06 -32.84 -7.66
C GLU A 957 -14.75 -31.33 -7.69
N ALA A 958 -14.42 -30.79 -8.86
CA ALA A 958 -14.18 -29.36 -9.02
C ALA A 958 -15.48 -28.60 -9.31
N GLY A 959 -15.92 -27.77 -8.36
CA GLY A 959 -17.08 -26.89 -8.49
C GLY A 959 -16.79 -25.69 -9.41
N ILE A 960 -16.75 -25.92 -10.72
CA ILE A 960 -16.47 -24.88 -11.72
C ILE A 960 -17.74 -24.55 -12.48
N THR A 961 -18.00 -23.25 -12.67
CA THR A 961 -19.04 -22.74 -13.56
C THR A 961 -18.39 -22.26 -14.86
N PHE A 962 -18.72 -22.93 -15.97
CA PHE A 962 -18.23 -22.58 -17.31
C PHE A 962 -19.38 -22.01 -18.15
N GLU A 963 -19.29 -20.72 -18.49
CA GLU A 963 -20.30 -19.99 -19.26
C GLU A 963 -19.71 -19.33 -20.51
N ALA A 964 -20.51 -19.26 -21.57
CA ALA A 964 -20.19 -18.58 -22.82
C ALA A 964 -21.41 -17.75 -23.25
N VAL A 965 -21.24 -16.41 -23.35
CA VAL A 965 -22.36 -15.47 -23.57
C VAL A 965 -22.15 -14.66 -24.86
N PRO A 966 -23.13 -14.60 -25.78
CA PRO A 966 -23.07 -13.78 -26.98
C PRO A 966 -23.71 -12.40 -26.78
N LEU A 967 -22.94 -11.40 -26.33
CA LEU A 967 -23.20 -9.96 -26.50
C LEU A 967 -21.94 -9.19 -26.06
N HIS A 968 -21.20 -8.57 -26.99
CA HIS A 968 -19.94 -7.83 -26.72
C HIS A 968 -18.83 -8.70 -26.05
N GLU A 969 -18.30 -9.65 -26.82
CA GLU A 969 -17.96 -11.06 -26.49
C GLU A 969 -16.78 -11.37 -25.54
N HIS A 970 -17.06 -12.19 -24.51
CA HIS A 970 -16.13 -12.69 -23.49
C HIS A 970 -16.48 -14.13 -23.03
N ILE A 971 -15.51 -15.03 -22.83
CA ILE A 971 -15.68 -16.34 -22.18
C ILE A 971 -15.41 -16.17 -20.69
N ILE A 972 -16.32 -16.57 -19.80
CA ILE A 972 -16.15 -16.45 -18.34
C ILE A 972 -16.04 -17.84 -17.73
N VAL A 973 -14.97 -18.04 -16.96
CA VAL A 973 -14.76 -19.23 -16.13
C VAL A 973 -14.74 -18.78 -14.68
N GLU A 974 -15.68 -19.26 -13.88
CA GLU A 974 -15.80 -18.92 -12.46
C GLU A 974 -15.62 -20.17 -11.59
N LYS A 975 -14.76 -20.07 -10.57
CA LYS A 975 -14.52 -21.15 -9.61
C LYS A 975 -15.39 -20.94 -8.37
N SER A 976 -16.13 -21.96 -7.97
CA SER A 976 -16.76 -22.01 -6.64
C SER A 976 -15.70 -22.17 -5.54
N SER A 977 -16.00 -21.62 -4.38
CA SER A 977 -15.12 -21.09 -3.33
C SER A 977 -14.08 -22.01 -2.67
N VAL A 978 -13.82 -23.22 -3.17
CA VAL A 978 -13.24 -24.28 -2.33
C VAL A 978 -11.92 -24.86 -2.86
N ILE A 979 -11.60 -24.77 -4.16
CA ILE A 979 -10.33 -25.31 -4.71
C ILE A 979 -9.56 -24.21 -5.47
N THR A 980 -8.52 -23.67 -4.84
CA THR A 980 -7.77 -22.50 -5.35
C THR A 980 -6.70 -22.85 -6.37
N ASN A 981 -6.09 -24.06 -6.30
CA ASN A 981 -4.88 -24.43 -7.05
C ASN A 981 -5.09 -25.31 -8.29
N LEU A 982 -6.29 -25.35 -8.88
CA LEU A 982 -6.53 -26.17 -10.07
C LEU A 982 -6.12 -25.46 -11.38
N SER A 983 -5.25 -26.10 -12.17
CA SER A 983 -4.89 -25.65 -13.52
C SER A 983 -5.83 -26.22 -14.58
N LEU A 984 -6.46 -25.34 -15.36
CA LEU A 984 -7.43 -25.70 -16.38
C LEU A 984 -6.89 -25.43 -17.78
N GLU A 985 -7.30 -26.22 -18.75
CA GLU A 985 -7.02 -25.99 -20.17
C GLU A 985 -8.33 -25.75 -20.92
N LEU A 986 -8.51 -24.53 -21.44
CA LEU A 986 -9.62 -24.16 -22.31
C LEU A 986 -9.20 -24.38 -23.76
N LYS A 987 -9.89 -25.24 -24.50
CA LYS A 987 -9.70 -25.44 -25.94
C LYS A 987 -10.86 -24.82 -26.70
N VAL A 988 -10.58 -23.90 -27.62
CA VAL A 988 -11.58 -23.28 -28.50
C VAL A 988 -11.34 -23.74 -29.93
N LYS A 989 -12.40 -24.24 -30.57
CA LYS A 989 -12.37 -24.81 -31.93
C LYS A 989 -13.39 -24.08 -32.81
N TYR A 990 -12.97 -23.60 -33.98
CA TYR A 990 -13.82 -22.83 -34.89
C TYR A 990 -13.51 -23.13 -36.37
N PRO A 991 -14.51 -23.01 -37.26
CA PRO A 991 -14.36 -23.21 -38.70
C PRO A 991 -13.53 -22.10 -39.34
N GLN A 992 -12.28 -22.42 -39.70
CA GLN A 992 -11.34 -21.46 -40.27
C GLN A 992 -11.50 -21.36 -41.79
N LYS A 993 -11.65 -22.50 -42.48
CA LYS A 993 -11.77 -22.56 -43.94
C LYS A 993 -12.95 -23.41 -44.39
N SER A 994 -13.54 -23.03 -45.52
CA SER A 994 -14.57 -23.78 -46.21
C SER A 994 -14.02 -25.07 -46.85
N PRO A 995 -14.90 -25.98 -47.32
CA PRO A 995 -14.47 -27.19 -48.05
C PRO A 995 -13.59 -26.90 -49.27
N LEU A 996 -13.79 -25.76 -49.97
CA LEU A 996 -12.92 -25.32 -51.07
C LEU A 996 -11.77 -24.41 -50.62
N THR A 997 -11.38 -24.47 -49.35
CA THR A 997 -10.23 -23.75 -48.75
C THR A 997 -10.37 -22.22 -48.71
N ASN A 998 -11.58 -21.65 -48.85
CA ASN A 998 -11.80 -20.21 -48.66
C ASN A 998 -11.84 -19.86 -47.16
N ASN A 999 -11.36 -18.69 -46.77
CA ASN A 999 -11.41 -18.25 -45.37
C ASN A 999 -12.86 -17.98 -44.93
N LEU A 1000 -13.25 -18.45 -43.75
CA LEU A 1000 -14.59 -18.25 -43.17
C LEU A 1000 -14.51 -17.28 -41.97
N LEU A 1001 -14.08 -17.79 -40.82
CA LEU A 1001 -13.80 -17.00 -39.62
C LEU A 1001 -12.30 -16.75 -39.48
N TYR A 1002 -11.93 -15.48 -39.46
CA TYR A 1002 -10.56 -15.04 -39.27
C TYR A 1002 -10.34 -14.56 -37.84
N LEU A 1003 -9.43 -15.20 -37.12
CA LEU A 1003 -9.11 -14.84 -35.74
C LEU A 1003 -8.26 -13.56 -35.73
N THR A 1004 -8.81 -12.46 -35.25
CA THR A 1004 -8.12 -11.16 -35.22
C THR A 1004 -7.38 -10.93 -33.93
N ASP A 1005 -7.98 -11.32 -32.80
CA ASP A 1005 -7.43 -11.04 -31.48
C ASP A 1005 -7.91 -12.06 -30.43
N VAL A 1006 -7.06 -12.33 -29.46
CA VAL A 1006 -7.37 -13.11 -28.26
C VAL A 1006 -6.81 -12.37 -27.06
N LYS A 1007 -7.67 -11.72 -26.27
CA LYS A 1007 -7.26 -11.00 -25.06
C LYS A 1007 -7.59 -11.81 -23.80
N PRO A 1008 -6.60 -12.48 -23.18
CA PRO A 1008 -6.79 -13.16 -21.90
C PRO A 1008 -6.80 -12.16 -20.73
N SER A 1009 -7.50 -12.52 -19.65
CA SER A 1009 -7.39 -11.89 -18.32
C SER A 1009 -6.03 -12.19 -17.64
N SER A 1010 -5.72 -11.47 -16.56
CA SER A 1010 -4.49 -11.67 -15.79
C SER A 1010 -4.32 -13.14 -15.36
N LYS A 1011 -3.11 -13.70 -15.54
CA LYS A 1011 -2.74 -15.10 -15.24
C LYS A 1011 -3.35 -16.19 -16.15
N VAL A 1012 -3.95 -15.85 -17.30
CA VAL A 1012 -4.30 -16.80 -18.36
C VAL A 1012 -3.30 -16.71 -19.52
N LYS A 1013 -2.77 -17.85 -19.98
CA LYS A 1013 -1.81 -17.93 -21.09
C LYS A 1013 -2.41 -18.70 -22.26
N CYS A 1014 -2.66 -18.02 -23.36
CA CYS A 1014 -3.19 -18.65 -24.58
C CYS A 1014 -2.06 -19.03 -25.55
N LYS A 1015 -2.04 -20.31 -25.96
CA LYS A 1015 -1.24 -20.84 -27.06
C LYS A 1015 -2.06 -20.75 -28.34
N THR A 1016 -1.93 -19.62 -29.01
CA THR A 1016 -2.65 -19.33 -30.26
C THR A 1016 -1.80 -19.60 -31.50
N GLY A 1017 -0.49 -19.87 -31.37
CA GLY A 1017 0.41 -20.07 -32.50
C GLY A 1017 0.40 -18.88 -33.48
N ASN A 1018 0.67 -19.12 -34.77
CA ASN A 1018 0.56 -18.11 -35.84
C ASN A 1018 -0.90 -17.93 -36.33
N LEU A 1019 -1.91 -18.25 -35.52
CA LEU A 1019 -3.32 -18.17 -35.92
C LEU A 1019 -3.92 -16.77 -35.73
N ILE A 1020 -3.31 -15.93 -34.88
CA ILE A 1020 -3.73 -14.54 -34.69
C ILE A 1020 -3.17 -13.70 -35.83
N ASN A 1021 -4.09 -13.08 -36.56
CA ASN A 1021 -3.77 -12.13 -37.62
C ASN A 1021 -2.57 -12.52 -38.54
N PRO A 1022 -2.51 -13.75 -39.10
CA PRO A 1022 -1.37 -14.20 -39.91
C PRO A 1022 -1.07 -13.32 -41.13
N GLU A 1023 -2.08 -12.60 -41.62
CA GLU A 1023 -2.00 -11.78 -42.84
C GLU A 1023 -1.77 -10.28 -42.54
N ASP A 1024 -1.57 -9.89 -41.27
CA ASP A 1024 -1.30 -8.51 -40.83
C ASP A 1024 -2.26 -7.44 -41.43
N ILE A 1025 -3.56 -7.69 -41.31
CA ILE A 1025 -4.64 -6.98 -42.05
C ILE A 1025 -4.88 -5.54 -41.53
N ASN A 1026 -4.08 -5.05 -40.59
CA ASN A 1026 -4.08 -3.66 -40.14
C ASN A 1026 -2.62 -3.13 -40.26
N PRO A 1027 -2.23 -2.43 -41.34
CA PRO A 1027 -3.04 -1.56 -42.20
C PRO A 1027 -3.10 -1.95 -43.70
N LYS A 1028 -2.78 -3.19 -44.10
CA LYS A 1028 -2.68 -3.57 -45.53
C LYS A 1028 -4.02 -4.01 -46.15
N GLU A 1029 -4.41 -3.40 -47.28
CA GLU A 1029 -5.48 -3.93 -48.14
C GLU A 1029 -4.96 -5.13 -48.96
N ILE A 1030 -5.50 -6.31 -48.69
CA ILE A 1030 -5.15 -7.55 -49.43
C ILE A 1030 -6.17 -7.79 -50.55
N LYS A 1031 -5.69 -7.85 -51.81
CA LYS A 1031 -6.52 -8.29 -52.94
C LYS A 1031 -6.66 -9.82 -52.89
N LEU A 1032 -7.89 -10.30 -52.65
CA LEU A 1032 -8.19 -11.73 -52.50
C LEU A 1032 -9.09 -12.22 -53.64
N ASN A 1033 -8.75 -13.37 -54.20
CA ASN A 1033 -9.56 -14.10 -55.20
C ASN A 1033 -10.12 -15.40 -54.59
N PRO A 1034 -11.24 -15.35 -53.85
CA PRO A 1034 -11.89 -16.56 -53.34
C PRO A 1034 -12.39 -17.45 -54.49
N LYS A 1035 -12.47 -18.77 -54.26
CA LYS A 1035 -13.07 -19.73 -55.20
C LYS A 1035 -14.59 -19.70 -55.06
N GLN A 1036 -15.33 -19.80 -56.16
CA GLN A 1036 -16.80 -19.89 -56.10
C GLN A 1036 -17.22 -21.24 -55.55
N GLU A 1037 -18.11 -21.26 -54.55
CA GLU A 1037 -18.62 -22.48 -53.92
C GLU A 1037 -20.08 -22.31 -53.47
N THR A 1038 -20.83 -23.41 -53.42
CA THR A 1038 -22.18 -23.44 -52.85
C THR A 1038 -22.08 -23.93 -51.41
N LEU A 1039 -22.44 -23.07 -50.44
CA LEU A 1039 -22.42 -23.43 -49.02
C LEU A 1039 -23.80 -23.99 -48.66
N SER A 1040 -24.05 -25.25 -48.99
CA SER A 1040 -25.36 -25.91 -48.91
C SER A 1040 -25.81 -26.30 -47.49
N ASN A 1041 -24.91 -26.27 -46.50
CA ASN A 1041 -25.23 -26.63 -45.11
C ASN A 1041 -25.66 -25.39 -44.33
N PHE A 1042 -26.87 -25.40 -43.78
CA PHE A 1042 -27.39 -24.34 -42.91
C PHE A 1042 -26.50 -24.07 -41.67
N LEU A 1043 -25.74 -25.08 -41.21
CA LEU A 1043 -24.84 -25.01 -40.06
C LEU A 1043 -23.46 -25.59 -40.40
N LEU A 1044 -22.42 -24.76 -40.40
CA LEU A 1044 -21.02 -25.16 -40.59
C LEU A 1044 -20.36 -25.47 -39.25
N GLN A 1045 -19.97 -26.73 -39.08
CA GLN A 1045 -19.24 -27.23 -37.92
C GLN A 1045 -17.87 -27.81 -38.33
N CYS A 1046 -17.03 -28.08 -37.34
CA CYS A 1046 -15.68 -28.59 -37.53
C CYS A 1046 -15.57 -30.02 -38.04
N GLU A 1047 -16.67 -30.75 -38.14
CA GLU A 1047 -16.70 -32.08 -38.75
C GLU A 1047 -16.77 -32.02 -40.28
N GLN A 1048 -17.19 -30.87 -40.82
CA GLN A 1048 -17.50 -30.67 -42.25
C GLN A 1048 -16.60 -29.62 -42.92
N SER A 1049 -15.69 -28.98 -42.16
CA SER A 1049 -14.86 -27.86 -42.60
C SER A 1049 -13.49 -27.90 -41.91
N THR A 1050 -12.47 -27.27 -42.51
CA THR A 1050 -11.13 -27.20 -41.89
C THR A 1050 -11.18 -26.25 -40.70
N CYS A 1051 -11.00 -26.80 -39.50
CA CYS A 1051 -11.01 -26.02 -38.27
C CYS A 1051 -9.62 -25.68 -37.76
N ALA A 1052 -9.53 -24.49 -37.19
CA ALA A 1052 -8.43 -24.11 -36.32
C ALA A 1052 -8.86 -24.28 -34.87
N SER A 1053 -7.88 -24.52 -34.01
CA SER A 1053 -8.07 -24.55 -32.56
C SER A 1053 -6.89 -23.93 -31.86
N PHE A 1054 -7.17 -23.20 -30.80
CA PHE A 1054 -6.16 -22.71 -29.86
C PHE A 1054 -6.52 -23.17 -28.45
N SER A 1055 -5.51 -23.27 -27.59
CA SER A 1055 -5.71 -23.61 -26.18
C SER A 1055 -5.22 -22.51 -25.25
N CYS A 1056 -5.90 -22.33 -24.14
CA CYS A 1056 -5.55 -21.38 -23.09
C CYS A 1056 -5.35 -22.11 -21.77
N SER A 1057 -4.15 -21.99 -21.21
CA SER A 1057 -3.83 -22.45 -19.86
C SER A 1057 -4.30 -21.40 -18.85
N ILE A 1058 -5.26 -21.79 -18.01
CA ILE A 1058 -5.85 -20.95 -16.97
C ILE A 1058 -5.22 -21.34 -15.63
N GLY A 1059 -4.50 -20.40 -15.02
CA GLY A 1059 -3.86 -20.58 -13.73
C GLY A 1059 -4.84 -20.54 -12.53
N PRO A 1060 -4.32 -20.55 -11.30
CA PRO A 1060 -5.11 -20.48 -10.08
C PRO A 1060 -5.69 -19.07 -9.88
N VAL A 1061 -6.91 -18.84 -10.38
CA VAL A 1061 -7.66 -17.58 -10.22
C VAL A 1061 -9.15 -17.85 -9.98
N ARG A 1062 -9.81 -16.94 -9.24
CA ARG A 1062 -11.22 -17.06 -8.81
C ARG A 1062 -12.21 -16.88 -9.97
N ARG A 1063 -11.91 -15.93 -10.85
CA ARG A 1063 -12.65 -15.63 -12.08
C ARG A 1063 -11.65 -15.39 -13.20
N SER A 1064 -11.86 -16.03 -14.35
CA SER A 1064 -11.07 -15.83 -15.55
C SER A 1064 -11.97 -15.44 -16.70
N GLN A 1065 -11.39 -14.65 -17.59
CA GLN A 1065 -12.02 -14.24 -18.81
C GLN A 1065 -11.08 -14.39 -20.01
N VAL A 1066 -11.59 -14.86 -21.14
CA VAL A 1066 -10.88 -14.90 -22.43
C VAL A 1066 -11.75 -14.27 -23.50
N ASN A 1067 -11.26 -13.19 -24.09
CA ASN A 1067 -11.98 -12.47 -25.15
C ASN A 1067 -11.45 -12.95 -26.48
N VAL A 1068 -12.33 -13.41 -27.36
CA VAL A 1068 -11.96 -13.98 -28.66
C VAL A 1068 -12.69 -13.17 -29.71
N THR A 1069 -11.96 -12.57 -30.65
CA THR A 1069 -12.56 -11.75 -31.70
C THR A 1069 -12.37 -12.42 -33.05
N PHE A 1070 -13.48 -12.67 -33.73
CA PHE A 1070 -13.50 -13.19 -35.10
C PHE A 1070 -13.95 -12.12 -36.09
N ARG A 1071 -13.22 -11.98 -37.19
CA ARG A 1071 -13.65 -11.23 -38.37
C ARG A 1071 -14.23 -12.20 -39.39
N VAL A 1072 -15.48 -11.97 -39.79
CA VAL A 1072 -16.12 -12.72 -40.87
C VAL A 1072 -15.48 -12.32 -42.20
N TRP A 1073 -15.01 -13.30 -42.98
CA TRP A 1073 -14.28 -13.04 -44.23
C TRP A 1073 -15.22 -12.73 -45.40
N LYS A 1074 -15.68 -11.48 -45.45
CA LYS A 1074 -16.67 -10.98 -46.42
C LYS A 1074 -16.47 -11.43 -47.88
N PRO A 1075 -15.25 -11.43 -48.47
CA PRO A 1075 -15.06 -11.82 -49.87
C PRO A 1075 -15.54 -13.24 -50.21
N THR A 1076 -15.40 -14.19 -49.27
CA THR A 1076 -15.86 -15.57 -49.47
C THR A 1076 -17.37 -15.59 -49.59
N PHE A 1077 -18.08 -14.96 -48.65
CA PHE A 1077 -19.54 -14.92 -48.64
C PHE A 1077 -20.15 -14.11 -49.80
N ILE A 1078 -19.43 -13.13 -50.36
CA ILE A 1078 -19.89 -12.42 -51.56
C ILE A 1078 -19.93 -13.36 -52.77
N LYS A 1079 -18.89 -14.17 -52.96
CA LYS A 1079 -18.72 -15.05 -54.12
C LYS A 1079 -19.43 -16.40 -53.98
N SER A 1080 -19.69 -16.85 -52.75
CA SER A 1080 -20.41 -18.09 -52.47
C SER A 1080 -21.93 -17.95 -52.63
N GLU A 1081 -22.59 -19.06 -52.95
CA GLU A 1081 -24.05 -19.18 -53.05
C GLU A 1081 -24.64 -19.74 -51.75
N PHE A 1082 -25.39 -18.92 -51.00
CA PHE A 1082 -26.15 -19.27 -49.79
C PHE A 1082 -27.19 -18.18 -49.46
N SER A 1083 -28.20 -18.50 -48.65
CA SER A 1083 -29.22 -17.54 -48.17
C SER A 1083 -29.03 -17.16 -46.70
N SER A 1084 -28.81 -18.16 -45.84
CA SER A 1084 -28.59 -18.01 -44.40
C SER A 1084 -27.69 -19.14 -43.91
N LEU A 1085 -26.70 -18.80 -43.09
CA LEU A 1085 -25.64 -19.69 -42.67
C LEU A 1085 -25.26 -19.45 -41.21
N TYR A 1086 -25.15 -20.51 -40.42
CA TYR A 1086 -24.67 -20.46 -39.05
C TYR A 1086 -23.30 -21.12 -38.96
N MET A 1087 -22.31 -20.46 -38.36
CA MET A 1087 -21.00 -21.03 -38.08
C MET A 1087 -20.87 -21.30 -36.59
N LYS A 1088 -20.50 -22.53 -36.22
CA LYS A 1088 -20.47 -22.98 -34.83
C LYS A 1088 -19.04 -22.95 -34.27
N VAL A 1089 -18.86 -22.27 -33.14
CA VAL A 1089 -17.63 -22.23 -32.35
C VAL A 1089 -17.84 -23.06 -31.08
N ASN A 1090 -16.94 -24.01 -30.82
CA ASN A 1090 -17.01 -24.89 -29.65
C ASN A 1090 -15.88 -24.57 -28.68
N ALA A 1091 -16.22 -24.35 -27.41
CA ALA A 1091 -15.27 -24.18 -26.33
C ALA A 1091 -15.40 -25.33 -25.32
N THR A 1092 -14.29 -25.99 -25.01
CA THR A 1092 -14.21 -27.16 -24.12
C THR A 1092 -13.22 -26.90 -23.00
N LEU A 1093 -13.57 -27.28 -21.77
CA LEU A 1093 -12.73 -27.10 -20.58
C LEU A 1093 -12.25 -28.46 -20.09
N GLU A 1094 -10.94 -28.60 -19.92
CA GLU A 1094 -10.27 -29.82 -19.46
C GLU A 1094 -9.43 -29.54 -18.20
N VAL A 1095 -9.25 -30.55 -17.34
CA VAL A 1095 -8.37 -30.48 -16.17
C VAL A 1095 -7.05 -31.16 -16.50
N LYS A 1096 -5.94 -30.46 -16.24
CA LYS A 1096 -4.60 -30.99 -16.53
C LYS A 1096 -4.20 -32.17 -15.63
N GLU A 1097 -4.75 -32.22 -14.42
CA GLU A 1097 -4.57 -33.26 -13.39
C GLU A 1097 -5.77 -34.24 -13.35
N ALA A 1098 -6.12 -34.80 -14.51
CA ALA A 1098 -7.28 -35.68 -14.68
C ALA A 1098 -7.40 -36.92 -13.74
N PRO A 1099 -6.34 -37.54 -13.18
CA PRO A 1099 -6.52 -38.71 -12.32
C PRO A 1099 -7.10 -38.36 -10.93
N LEU A 1100 -6.94 -37.13 -10.46
CA LEU A 1100 -7.30 -36.72 -9.09
C LEU A 1100 -8.58 -35.88 -9.01
N PHE A 1101 -8.90 -35.16 -10.08
CA PHE A 1101 -10.01 -34.21 -10.14
C PHE A 1101 -11.00 -34.55 -11.26
N GLU A 1102 -12.29 -34.44 -10.96
CA GLU A 1102 -13.37 -34.59 -11.94
C GLU A 1102 -14.17 -33.28 -12.07
N LEU A 1103 -14.40 -32.82 -13.31
CA LEU A 1103 -15.28 -31.69 -13.62
C LEU A 1103 -16.72 -32.21 -13.57
N GLY A 1104 -17.49 -31.86 -12.55
CA GLY A 1104 -18.88 -32.30 -12.38
C GLY A 1104 -19.80 -31.87 -13.54
N THR A 1105 -20.58 -30.80 -13.34
CA THR A 1105 -21.57 -30.31 -14.33
C THR A 1105 -20.96 -29.54 -15.51
N SER A 1106 -19.68 -29.14 -15.44
CA SER A 1106 -18.97 -28.37 -16.48
C SER A 1106 -18.24 -29.22 -17.52
N ARG A 1107 -18.56 -30.52 -17.60
CA ARG A 1107 -17.91 -31.50 -18.50
C ARG A 1107 -18.26 -31.35 -19.99
N GLY A 1108 -19.29 -30.56 -20.33
CA GLY A 1108 -19.81 -30.41 -21.70
C GLY A 1108 -19.24 -29.20 -22.45
N PRO A 1109 -19.10 -29.27 -23.80
CA PRO A 1109 -18.73 -28.12 -24.62
C PRO A 1109 -19.75 -26.98 -24.49
N ARG A 1110 -19.29 -25.74 -24.61
CA ARG A 1110 -20.13 -24.55 -24.79
C ARG A 1110 -20.10 -24.16 -26.26
N GLU A 1111 -21.27 -24.02 -26.84
CA GLU A 1111 -21.47 -23.82 -28.27
C GLU A 1111 -21.94 -22.39 -28.52
N MET A 1112 -21.30 -21.70 -29.46
CA MET A 1112 -21.64 -20.35 -29.89
C MET A 1112 -21.90 -20.36 -31.40
N THR A 1113 -22.94 -19.66 -31.86
CA THR A 1113 -23.31 -19.63 -33.28
C THR A 1113 -23.21 -18.22 -33.84
N ILE A 1114 -22.41 -18.04 -34.89
CA ILE A 1114 -22.29 -16.79 -35.66
C ILE A 1114 -23.20 -16.91 -36.87
N HIS A 1115 -24.15 -15.99 -37.02
CA HIS A 1115 -25.11 -15.97 -38.12
C HIS A 1115 -24.66 -15.03 -39.24
N VAL A 1116 -24.69 -15.50 -40.49
CA VAL A 1116 -24.41 -14.72 -41.69
C VAL A 1116 -25.54 -14.95 -42.69
N SER A 1117 -26.17 -13.86 -43.14
CA SER A 1117 -27.21 -13.88 -44.16
C SER A 1117 -26.81 -13.06 -45.38
N LYS A 1118 -27.33 -13.45 -46.56
CA LYS A 1118 -27.12 -12.72 -47.82
C LYS A 1118 -28.48 -12.27 -48.34
N GLU A 1119 -28.69 -10.96 -48.42
CA GLU A 1119 -29.88 -10.41 -49.07
C GLU A 1119 -29.77 -10.61 -50.58
N VAL A 1120 -30.60 -11.50 -51.11
CA VAL A 1120 -30.73 -11.67 -52.56
C VAL A 1120 -31.65 -10.56 -53.05
N VAL A 1121 -31.08 -9.47 -53.60
CA VAL A 1121 -31.84 -8.51 -54.39
C VAL A 1121 -32.21 -9.18 -55.72
N GLY A 1122 -33.30 -9.95 -55.69
CA GLY A 1122 -33.85 -10.61 -56.87
C GLY A 1122 -34.52 -9.58 -57.77
N GLY A 1123 -33.93 -9.32 -58.94
CA GLY A 1123 -34.64 -8.67 -60.04
C GLY A 1123 -35.89 -9.48 -60.41
N ILE A 1124 -36.96 -8.77 -60.77
CA ILE A 1124 -38.27 -9.37 -61.06
C ILE A 1124 -38.13 -10.40 -62.19
N PRO A 1125 -38.51 -11.68 -61.98
CA PRO A 1125 -38.28 -12.73 -62.97
C PRO A 1125 -39.12 -12.50 -64.23
N PHE A 1126 -38.51 -12.73 -65.41
CA PHE A 1126 -39.04 -12.37 -66.74
C PHE A 1126 -40.49 -12.84 -67.01
N TRP A 1127 -40.92 -13.94 -66.39
CA TRP A 1127 -42.29 -14.42 -66.51
C TRP A 1127 -43.33 -13.44 -65.91
N ILE A 1128 -42.99 -12.68 -64.87
CA ILE A 1128 -43.88 -11.64 -64.30
C ILE A 1128 -44.06 -10.50 -65.30
N ILE A 1129 -43.02 -10.13 -66.05
CA ILE A 1129 -43.13 -9.13 -67.12
C ILE A 1129 -44.07 -9.63 -68.23
N ILE A 1130 -43.93 -10.90 -68.63
CA ILE A 1130 -44.80 -11.52 -69.64
C ILE A 1130 -46.25 -11.59 -69.16
N VAL A 1131 -46.48 -11.97 -67.90
CA VAL A 1131 -47.81 -12.03 -67.28
C VAL A 1131 -48.42 -10.62 -67.15
N SER A 1132 -47.64 -9.61 -66.78
CA SER A 1132 -48.09 -8.22 -66.72
C SER A 1132 -48.46 -7.66 -68.11
N ILE A 1133 -47.73 -8.02 -69.17
CA ILE A 1133 -48.08 -7.64 -70.55
C ILE A 1133 -49.39 -8.33 -70.97
N LEU A 1134 -49.55 -9.62 -70.68
CA LEU A 1134 -50.78 -10.37 -70.98
C LEU A 1134 -52.00 -9.83 -70.23
N ILE A 1135 -51.86 -9.54 -68.94
CA ILE A 1135 -52.93 -8.93 -68.13
C ILE A 1135 -53.22 -7.51 -68.63
N GLY A 1136 -52.20 -6.73 -68.95
CA GLY A 1136 -52.34 -5.38 -69.50
C GLY A 1136 -53.10 -5.37 -70.84
N LEU A 1137 -52.78 -6.30 -71.75
CA LEU A 1137 -53.50 -6.47 -73.02
C LEU A 1137 -54.95 -6.95 -72.80
N LEU A 1138 -55.18 -7.81 -71.81
CA LEU A 1138 -56.52 -8.31 -71.50
C LEU A 1138 -57.41 -7.21 -70.90
N ILE A 1139 -56.85 -6.36 -70.02
CA ILE A 1139 -57.53 -5.18 -69.49
C ILE A 1139 -57.78 -4.16 -70.61
N LEU A 1140 -56.81 -3.91 -71.49
CA LEU A 1140 -56.99 -3.01 -72.63
C LEU A 1140 -58.10 -3.50 -73.56
N ALA A 1141 -58.14 -4.79 -73.87
CA ALA A 1141 -59.20 -5.41 -74.67
C ALA A 1141 -60.57 -5.29 -73.98
N LEU A 1142 -60.62 -5.47 -72.65
CA LEU A 1142 -61.83 -5.32 -71.86
C LEU A 1142 -62.31 -3.86 -71.83
N VAL A 1143 -61.40 -2.89 -71.73
CA VAL A 1143 -61.70 -1.45 -71.80
C VAL A 1143 -62.19 -1.08 -73.20
N ILE A 1144 -61.54 -1.55 -74.27
CA ILE A 1144 -62.01 -1.33 -75.65
C ILE A 1144 -63.40 -1.93 -75.85
N PHE A 1145 -63.63 -3.14 -75.33
CA PHE A 1145 -64.94 -3.79 -75.38
C PHE A 1145 -66.00 -2.99 -74.61
N ILE A 1146 -65.69 -2.52 -73.40
CA ILE A 1146 -66.58 -1.68 -72.60
C ILE A 1146 -66.87 -0.36 -73.33
N LEU A 1147 -65.85 0.32 -73.86
CA LEU A 1147 -66.02 1.56 -74.63
C LEU A 1147 -66.83 1.33 -75.91
N TRP A 1148 -66.68 0.19 -76.58
CA TRP A 1148 -67.51 -0.19 -77.73
C TRP A 1148 -68.97 -0.48 -77.32
N LYS A 1149 -69.19 -1.19 -76.21
CA LYS A 1149 -70.52 -1.57 -75.69
C LYS A 1149 -71.27 -0.38 -75.07
N LEU A 1150 -70.54 0.62 -74.55
CA LEU A 1150 -71.04 1.93 -74.12
C LEU A 1150 -71.23 2.92 -75.28
N GLY A 1151 -70.98 2.50 -76.53
CA GLY A 1151 -71.28 3.28 -77.72
C GLY A 1151 -70.28 4.39 -78.06
N PHE A 1152 -69.11 4.41 -77.41
CA PHE A 1152 -68.08 5.45 -77.56
C PHE A 1152 -67.49 5.56 -78.98
N PHE A 1153 -67.61 4.52 -79.80
CA PHE A 1153 -67.13 4.50 -81.19
C PHE A 1153 -68.23 4.76 -82.25
N LYS A 1154 -69.45 5.18 -81.85
CA LYS A 1154 -70.47 5.63 -82.81
C LYS A 1154 -70.34 7.13 -83.07
N ARG A 1155 -69.68 7.47 -84.18
CA ARG A 1155 -69.65 8.83 -84.73
C ARG A 1155 -70.94 9.12 -85.49
N LYS A 1156 -71.69 10.15 -85.08
CA LYS A 1156 -72.53 10.96 -85.98
C LYS A 1156 -72.34 12.43 -85.64
N THR A 1157 -71.82 13.15 -86.61
CA THR A 1157 -71.60 14.59 -86.72
C THR A 1157 -72.84 15.39 -86.34
N GLN A 1158 -72.69 16.50 -85.61
CA GLN A 1158 -73.26 17.78 -86.04
C GLN A 1158 -72.69 18.97 -85.27
N ASP A 1159 -72.44 20.03 -86.05
CA ASP A 1159 -71.97 21.35 -85.68
C ASP A 1159 -72.85 22.09 -84.67
N MET A 1160 -72.24 23.14 -84.13
CA MET A 1160 -72.84 24.35 -83.54
C MET A 1160 -73.21 24.37 -82.04
N SER A 1161 -72.47 25.25 -81.38
CA SER A 1161 -72.97 26.43 -80.64
C SER A 1161 -72.98 26.40 -79.12
N LYS A 1162 -72.24 27.40 -78.61
CA LYS A 1162 -72.62 28.40 -77.60
C LYS A 1162 -72.71 28.01 -76.13
N ASP A 1163 -72.01 28.85 -75.37
CA ASP A 1163 -72.44 29.58 -74.16
C ASP A 1163 -72.95 28.69 -73.01
N GLU A 1164 -72.58 28.85 -71.76
CA GLU A 1164 -72.00 29.95 -71.00
C GLU A 1164 -71.90 29.40 -69.57
N LYS A 1165 -71.12 30.10 -68.74
CA LYS A 1165 -71.37 30.27 -67.30
C LYS A 1165 -70.95 29.17 -66.30
N ASP A 1166 -69.82 29.49 -65.67
CA ASP A 1166 -69.78 30.10 -64.32
C ASP A 1166 -69.43 29.17 -63.15
N GLY A 1167 -68.61 29.72 -62.25
CA GLY A 1167 -68.61 29.34 -60.84
C GLY A 1167 -67.34 28.72 -60.24
N GLY A 1168 -66.39 29.57 -59.85
CA GLY A 1168 -65.70 29.50 -58.54
C GLY A 1168 -64.53 28.53 -58.40
N LYS A 1169 -63.29 29.02 -58.17
CA LYS A 1169 -62.65 29.26 -56.84
C LYS A 1169 -62.43 27.95 -56.06
N ASP A 1170 -61.27 27.63 -55.51
CA ASP A 1170 -60.12 28.38 -55.04
C ASP A 1170 -58.96 27.34 -54.90
N THR A 1171 -57.70 27.67 -55.26
CA THR A 1171 -56.57 27.93 -54.32
C THR A 1171 -56.46 26.91 -53.16
N SER A 1172 -55.32 26.41 -52.71
CA SER A 1172 -53.93 26.86 -52.69
C SER A 1172 -53.16 25.71 -52.00
N THR A 1173 -52.08 25.23 -52.61
CA THR A 1173 -50.69 25.39 -52.14
C THR A 1173 -50.28 24.58 -50.89
N ILE A 1174 -49.22 23.78 -51.15
CA ILE A 1174 -48.11 23.28 -50.31
C ILE A 1174 -48.44 22.18 -49.31
#